data_AF-A0A5K7YPR9-F1
#
_entry.id   AF-A0A5K7YPR9-F1
#
_cell.length_a   1.000
_cell.length_b   1.000
_cell.length_c   1.000
_cell.angle_alpha   90.00
_cell.angle_beta   90.00
_cell.angle_gamma   90.00
#
_symmetry.space_group_name_H-M   'P 1'
#
loop_
_entity.id
_entity.type
_entity.pdbx_description
1 polymer ?
#
loop_
_entity_poly.entity_id
_entity_poly.type
_entity_poly.pdbx_seq_one_letter_code
_entity_poly.pdbx_strand_id
1 'polypeptide(L)'
;MSEVTAITGEAGNFTVSVLQHPRYVDMDKCIACGLCAQKCPKRVDDRYNERLIKRKAIYVPYSQAVPLKYAIDAENCIYLKNGKCGACEKYCPSGAINFKDTEKTIDVRVGSVVMASGFESFDPSGLDTYGYASQPDVVTALEFERILSATGPYGGHLVRPSSKRGKKATGKPPRRIAWLQCVGSREMNRCDNGFCSSVCCMYAVKQAVMAKDHSDTPLECTIFYMDLRTQGKDFDRYCDNARNSGVRFVPARIHTVDQVPESDDLMLRYADDGGEIHTDAFDMVVLSTGLEVSKAAVELSHTLGVELDTDRFIRSSCFHPVATSVPGIYACGVSTGPKDIPQSVMEASAAACAATENLSDGRNTLTRTVEIPAQRDVSREAPRIGVFVCNCGINIGGIVRVPEVADYARTLPGVEYVEENLFTCSQDTQDKMTAVIRDKHLNRVVVAACTPRTHEELFQETLVNAGLNKYLIEMANIRNQDSWVHADDPDAATEKACDLVRMAVAKAFLAGPLQQTDLPVTPAAMVVGGGVAGLTAALSLARQGYPVHLVEKAAVLGGNARRLVRSFQGEDVAGFLIDLIDEVESEPRITVHLETSVSDVDGFVGNFNSTLSDGKTETTIRHGVAVLATGARESQPSEYLYGQHPAVVTHLEMDDLFRQNDLRIKRAGDVVFIQCVGSRNEARPYCSKVCCTHSIQNALELKKRNPDTNVYILYRDIRTYGKREYLYKEARRQGVLFFRYDPDHPPVVTPADKRVAVSFTDPVLGRPVRVDADLLCLATAIEARDNTGLAQSFKVSADADGWLMEAHQKLRPVEFATEGVFLCGMGHYPKPLEESIAQAQAAAAKALTVLSRDHIMVGGIVSHIDPELCSGCLGCINVCPYNAITYNAEKGVAEVNQALCKGCGACAAACPSEAPVLLGFSNRQLYAQIKSAMCA
;
A
#
# COMPACT_ATOMS: atom_id res chain seq x y z
N MET A 1 17.37 -2.04 18.84
CA MET A 1 18.70 -2.52 19.30
C MET A 1 19.82 -1.60 18.85
N SER A 2 19.59 -0.65 17.94
CA SER A 2 20.53 0.43 17.68
C SER A 2 19.77 1.74 17.61
N GLU A 3 20.44 2.84 17.94
CA GLU A 3 19.91 4.19 17.86
C GLU A 3 20.98 5.17 17.37
N VAL A 4 20.54 6.23 16.69
CA VAL A 4 21.43 7.31 16.25
C VAL A 4 21.63 8.26 17.42
N THR A 5 22.89 8.56 17.75
CA THR A 5 23.27 9.41 18.89
C THR A 5 23.84 10.76 18.49
N ALA A 6 24.41 10.86 17.28
CA ALA A 6 24.90 12.11 16.74
C ALA A 6 24.98 12.05 15.20
N ILE A 7 24.91 13.22 14.59
CA ILE A 7 25.24 13.45 13.18
C ILE A 7 26.11 14.69 13.06
N THR A 8 27.14 14.63 12.21
CA THR A 8 27.96 15.78 11.85
C THR A 8 28.21 15.80 10.34
N GLY A 9 28.55 16.96 9.78
CA GLY A 9 28.76 17.13 8.35
C GLY A 9 27.59 17.82 7.67
N GLU A 10 27.50 17.67 6.35
CA GLU A 10 26.53 18.35 5.49
C GLU A 10 26.05 17.40 4.38
N ALA A 11 25.06 17.86 3.60
CA ALA A 11 24.49 17.08 2.49
C ALA A 11 25.60 16.53 1.57
N GLY A 12 25.57 15.22 1.31
CA GLY A 12 26.60 14.52 0.53
C GLY A 12 27.76 13.96 1.37
N ASN A 13 27.96 14.40 2.61
CA ASN A 13 29.08 14.00 3.46
C ASN A 13 28.75 14.07 4.96
N PHE A 14 27.87 13.20 5.43
CA PHE A 14 27.56 13.04 6.85
C PHE A 14 28.40 11.93 7.50
N THR A 15 28.71 12.12 8.78
CA THR A 15 29.14 11.05 9.68
C THR A 15 28.09 10.87 10.77
N VAL A 16 27.48 9.69 10.82
CA VAL A 16 26.40 9.33 11.75
C VAL A 16 26.95 8.36 12.79
N SER A 17 26.87 8.73 14.07
CA SER A 17 27.26 7.87 15.19
C SER A 17 26.07 7.06 15.67
N VAL A 18 26.17 5.73 15.54
CA VAL A 18 25.14 4.76 15.91
C VAL A 18 25.56 4.02 17.16
N LEU A 19 24.77 4.09 18.22
CA LEU A 19 24.92 3.26 19.41
C LEU A 19 24.19 1.94 19.17
N GLN A 20 24.94 0.84 19.16
CA GLN A 20 24.41 -0.51 19.12
C GLN A 20 24.35 -1.07 20.55
N HIS A 21 23.14 -1.34 21.04
CA HIS A 21 22.92 -1.95 22.34
C HIS A 21 23.21 -3.46 22.32
N PRO A 22 23.69 -4.04 23.43
CA PRO A 22 23.98 -5.46 23.52
C PRO A 22 22.71 -6.29 23.35
N ARG A 23 22.78 -7.30 22.48
CA ARG A 23 21.71 -8.29 22.31
C ARG A 23 21.81 -9.41 23.34
N TYR A 24 23.01 -9.59 23.88
CA TYR A 24 23.41 -10.71 24.74
C TYR A 24 23.24 -12.08 24.08
N VAL A 25 23.16 -12.09 22.75
CA VAL A 25 23.01 -13.26 21.89
C VAL A 25 23.82 -13.01 20.63
N ASP A 26 24.77 -13.91 20.36
CA ASP A 26 25.59 -13.95 19.15
C ASP A 26 24.69 -14.27 17.94
N MET A 27 24.64 -13.34 16.98
CA MET A 27 23.74 -13.42 15.82
C MET A 27 24.15 -14.52 14.83
N ASP A 28 25.45 -14.82 14.74
CA ASP A 28 25.98 -15.81 13.81
C ASP A 28 25.73 -17.23 14.32
N LYS A 29 25.73 -17.41 15.64
CA LYS A 29 25.47 -18.71 16.28
C LYS A 29 24.00 -18.97 16.56
N CYS A 30 23.17 -17.94 16.70
CA CYS A 30 21.77 -18.13 17.09
C CYS A 30 20.96 -18.77 15.95
N ILE A 31 20.44 -19.98 16.18
CA ILE A 31 19.58 -20.71 15.23
C ILE A 31 18.08 -20.52 15.48
N ALA A 32 17.70 -19.55 16.32
CA ALA A 32 16.31 -19.20 16.64
C ALA A 32 15.37 -20.35 17.11
N CYS A 33 15.90 -21.47 17.60
CA CYS A 33 15.10 -22.65 17.99
C CYS A 33 14.12 -22.45 19.17
N GLY A 34 14.25 -21.36 19.95
CA GLY A 34 13.33 -21.01 21.05
C GLY A 34 13.44 -21.79 22.36
N LEU A 35 14.31 -22.79 22.45
CA LEU A 35 14.58 -23.53 23.70
C LEU A 35 14.95 -22.61 24.87
N CYS A 36 15.73 -21.57 24.60
CA CYS A 36 16.16 -20.61 25.62
C CYS A 36 14.98 -19.83 26.23
N ALA A 37 13.99 -19.43 25.43
CA ALA A 37 12.78 -18.77 25.91
C ALA A 37 11.87 -19.73 26.68
N GLN A 38 11.70 -20.96 26.20
CA GLN A 38 10.92 -21.99 26.91
C GLN A 38 11.45 -22.22 28.34
N LYS A 39 12.77 -22.24 28.50
CA LYS A 39 13.43 -22.48 29.80
C LYS A 39 13.61 -21.24 30.66
N CYS A 40 13.36 -20.04 30.13
CA CYS A 40 13.46 -18.81 30.91
C CYS A 40 12.36 -18.74 31.99
N PRO A 41 12.71 -18.60 33.29
CA PRO A 41 11.73 -18.55 34.36
C PRO A 41 11.03 -17.19 34.48
N LYS A 42 11.69 -16.10 34.07
CA LYS A 42 11.13 -14.75 34.15
C LYS A 42 10.05 -14.54 33.08
N ARG A 43 8.91 -14.00 33.52
CA ARG A 43 7.82 -13.51 32.68
C ARG A 43 7.84 -11.98 32.67
N VAL A 44 7.59 -11.39 31.51
CA VAL A 44 7.63 -9.94 31.24
C VAL A 44 6.41 -9.60 30.38
N ASP A 45 5.87 -8.39 30.49
CA ASP A 45 4.82 -7.94 29.59
C ASP A 45 5.27 -7.98 28.13
N ASP A 46 4.42 -8.54 27.28
CA ASP A 46 4.65 -8.60 25.85
C ASP A 46 4.15 -7.33 25.18
N ARG A 47 5.07 -6.40 24.90
CA ARG A 47 4.74 -5.14 24.24
C ARG A 47 4.20 -5.34 22.82
N TYR A 48 4.63 -6.38 22.09
CA TYR A 48 4.14 -6.64 20.74
C TYR A 48 2.69 -7.11 20.71
N ASN A 49 2.26 -7.80 21.77
CA ASN A 49 0.89 -8.24 21.96
C ASN A 49 0.09 -7.29 22.86
N GLU A 50 0.43 -6.00 22.88
CA GLU A 50 -0.25 -4.95 23.65
C GLU A 50 -0.47 -5.33 25.13
N ARG A 51 0.51 -6.02 25.74
CA ARG A 51 0.47 -6.47 27.14
C ARG A 51 -0.68 -7.42 27.48
N LEU A 52 -1.40 -7.94 26.49
CA LEU A 52 -2.48 -8.94 26.66
C LEU A 52 -1.94 -10.30 27.14
N ILE A 53 -0.67 -10.58 26.88
CA ILE A 53 0.04 -11.77 27.37
C ILE A 53 1.43 -11.41 27.93
N LYS A 54 2.03 -12.38 28.62
CA LYS A 54 3.42 -12.27 29.08
C LYS A 54 4.35 -13.03 28.15
N ARG A 55 5.45 -12.40 27.75
CA ARG A 55 6.63 -13.02 27.12
C ARG A 55 7.68 -13.40 28.16
N LYS A 56 8.84 -13.84 27.68
CA LYS A 56 10.01 -14.19 28.49
C LYS A 56 11.07 -13.08 28.42
N ALA A 57 12.01 -13.06 29.36
CA ALA A 57 13.09 -12.08 29.35
C ALA A 57 14.05 -12.28 28.16
N ILE A 58 14.33 -13.53 27.78
CA ILE A 58 14.91 -13.83 26.46
C ILE A 58 13.77 -14.04 25.45
N TYR A 59 13.78 -13.30 24.36
CA TYR A 59 12.63 -13.19 23.46
C TYR A 59 13.04 -12.93 22.01
N VAL A 60 12.10 -13.22 21.11
CA VAL A 60 12.03 -12.62 19.78
C VAL A 60 10.79 -11.72 19.80
N PRO A 61 10.83 -10.50 19.24
CA PRO A 61 9.69 -9.57 19.28
C PRO A 61 8.39 -10.18 18.75
N TYR A 62 8.45 -10.91 17.64
CA TYR A 62 7.34 -11.63 17.03
C TYR A 62 7.86 -12.75 16.11
N SER A 63 7.00 -13.68 15.69
CA SER A 63 7.38 -14.91 14.97
C SER A 63 8.07 -14.71 13.62
N GLN A 64 7.91 -13.54 12.99
CA GLN A 64 8.52 -13.20 11.69
C GLN A 64 9.47 -12.00 11.81
N ALA A 65 10.03 -11.77 13.01
CA ALA A 65 11.00 -10.70 13.21
C ALA A 65 12.20 -10.88 12.28
N VAL A 66 12.66 -9.80 11.65
CA VAL A 66 13.87 -9.80 10.82
C VAL A 66 14.91 -8.88 11.46
N PRO A 67 16.12 -9.37 11.79
CA PRO A 67 16.55 -10.76 11.72
C PRO A 67 15.86 -11.64 12.79
N LEU A 68 15.49 -12.88 12.44
CA LEU A 68 14.85 -13.82 13.37
C LEU A 68 15.90 -14.38 14.34
N LYS A 69 16.19 -13.61 15.39
CA LYS A 69 17.22 -13.93 16.38
C LYS A 69 16.75 -13.48 17.76
N TYR A 70 17.09 -14.24 18.79
CA TYR A 70 16.72 -13.91 20.16
C TYR A 70 17.51 -12.71 20.69
N ALA A 71 16.93 -11.99 21.64
CA ALA A 71 17.58 -10.95 22.43
C ALA A 71 17.23 -11.14 23.91
N ILE A 72 18.08 -10.66 24.82
CA ILE A 72 17.80 -10.66 26.25
C ILE A 72 17.45 -9.25 26.71
N ASP A 73 16.26 -9.11 27.28
CA ASP A 73 15.81 -7.92 27.99
C ASP A 73 16.60 -7.77 29.31
N ALA A 74 17.58 -6.87 29.30
CA ALA A 74 18.47 -6.64 30.44
C ALA A 74 17.73 -6.14 31.69
N GLU A 75 16.70 -5.30 31.52
CA GLU A 75 15.93 -4.73 32.62
C GLU A 75 15.18 -5.79 33.43
N ASN A 76 14.88 -6.93 32.80
CA ASN A 76 14.09 -8.02 33.39
C ASN A 76 14.89 -9.31 33.62
N CYS A 77 16.07 -9.47 33.02
CA CYS A 77 16.87 -10.69 33.12
C CYS A 77 17.48 -10.90 34.52
N ILE A 78 17.22 -12.05 35.13
CA ILE A 78 17.72 -12.39 36.47
C ILE A 78 19.26 -12.53 36.49
N TYR A 79 19.86 -13.02 35.39
CA TYR A 79 21.32 -13.15 35.33
C TYR A 79 21.99 -11.77 35.23
N LEU A 80 21.53 -10.92 34.31
CA LEU A 80 22.15 -9.61 34.08
C LEU A 80 21.98 -8.66 35.28
N LYS A 81 20.91 -8.82 36.07
CA LYS A 81 20.70 -8.00 37.28
C LYS A 81 21.41 -8.55 38.52
N ASN A 82 21.48 -9.87 38.70
CA ASN A 82 21.86 -10.48 39.98
C ASN A 82 22.92 -11.59 39.89
N GLY A 83 23.33 -12.00 38.68
CA GLY A 83 24.34 -13.05 38.43
C GLY A 83 23.89 -14.50 38.71
N LYS A 84 22.62 -14.73 39.10
CA LYS A 84 22.17 -16.03 39.67
C LYS A 84 21.45 -16.99 38.71
N CYS A 85 21.15 -16.58 37.48
CA CYS A 85 20.47 -17.42 36.48
C CYS A 85 21.49 -18.01 35.47
N GLY A 86 21.04 -18.55 34.34
CA GLY A 86 21.89 -19.21 33.34
C GLY A 86 21.14 -20.24 32.48
N ALA A 87 19.82 -20.38 32.68
CA ALA A 87 19.02 -21.36 31.96
C ALA A 87 19.10 -21.20 30.44
N CYS A 88 19.02 -19.97 29.91
CA CYS A 88 19.10 -19.75 28.47
C CYS A 88 20.46 -20.20 27.89
N GLU A 89 21.56 -19.96 28.58
CA GLU A 89 22.91 -20.39 28.18
C GLU A 89 23.03 -21.92 28.24
N LYS A 90 22.67 -22.52 29.38
CA LYS A 90 22.72 -23.98 29.60
C LYS A 90 21.97 -24.79 28.54
N TYR A 91 20.82 -24.29 28.08
CA TYR A 91 19.95 -25.01 27.14
C TYR A 91 20.10 -24.55 25.69
N CYS A 92 21.04 -23.63 25.39
CA CYS A 92 21.29 -23.19 24.02
C CYS A 92 22.17 -24.21 23.28
N PRO A 93 21.66 -24.93 22.26
CA PRO A 93 22.44 -25.98 21.59
C PRO A 93 23.60 -25.43 20.76
N SER A 94 23.51 -24.17 20.29
CA SER A 94 24.54 -23.54 19.47
C SER A 94 25.50 -22.65 20.27
N GLY A 95 25.36 -22.58 21.59
CA GLY A 95 26.21 -21.74 22.43
C GLY A 95 26.14 -20.24 22.10
N ALA A 96 24.99 -19.77 21.62
CA ALA A 96 24.82 -18.40 21.15
C ALA A 96 24.62 -17.35 22.27
N ILE A 97 24.35 -17.76 23.52
CA ILE A 97 24.13 -16.80 24.61
C ILE A 97 25.46 -16.16 25.00
N ASN A 98 25.49 -14.83 25.08
CA ASN A 98 26.67 -14.06 25.45
C ASN A 98 26.29 -12.93 26.42
N PHE A 99 26.30 -13.21 27.73
CA PHE A 99 25.98 -12.19 28.74
C PHE A 99 27.03 -11.07 28.86
N LYS A 100 28.20 -11.22 28.24
CA LYS A 100 29.29 -10.23 28.27
C LYS A 100 29.23 -9.26 27.08
N ASP A 101 28.21 -9.35 26.25
CA ASP A 101 27.98 -8.40 25.15
C ASP A 101 27.81 -6.99 25.72
N THR A 102 28.47 -6.01 25.11
CA THR A 102 28.49 -4.61 25.56
C THR A 102 28.05 -3.69 24.44
N GLU A 103 27.67 -2.47 24.82
CA GLU A 103 27.37 -1.41 23.85
C GLU A 103 28.56 -1.11 22.96
N LYS A 104 28.28 -0.77 21.70
CA LYS A 104 29.29 -0.42 20.69
C LYS A 104 28.83 0.84 19.96
N THR A 105 29.73 1.81 19.83
CA THR A 105 29.52 2.97 18.96
C THR A 105 30.12 2.68 17.59
N ILE A 106 29.34 2.90 16.54
CA ILE A 106 29.73 2.69 15.15
C ILE A 106 29.51 4.00 14.41
N ASP A 107 30.58 4.55 13.83
CA ASP A 107 30.48 5.71 12.95
C ASP A 107 30.27 5.24 11.50
N VAL A 108 29.22 5.73 10.86
CA VAL A 108 28.85 5.41 9.48
C VAL A 108 28.92 6.68 8.65
N ARG A 109 29.71 6.65 7.58
CA ARG A 109 29.73 7.74 6.59
C ARG A 109 28.62 7.53 5.57
N VAL A 110 27.76 8.54 5.40
CA VAL A 110 26.61 8.49 4.49
C VAL A 110 26.48 9.81 3.74
N GLY A 111 25.98 9.76 2.51
CA GLY A 111 25.73 10.98 1.73
C GLY A 111 24.37 11.63 2.03
N SER A 112 23.42 10.84 2.51
CA SER A 112 22.04 11.27 2.79
C SER A 112 21.44 10.45 3.93
N VAL A 113 20.45 10.99 4.63
CA VAL A 113 19.72 10.30 5.70
C VAL A 113 18.22 10.33 5.40
N VAL A 114 17.53 9.21 5.66
CA VAL A 114 16.06 9.13 5.55
C VAL A 114 15.47 8.77 6.92
N MET A 115 14.61 9.64 7.44
CA MET A 115 13.89 9.46 8.69
C MET A 115 12.54 8.77 8.43
N ALA A 116 12.41 7.54 8.93
CA ALA A 116 11.20 6.73 8.87
C ALA A 116 10.82 6.21 10.27
N SER A 117 10.79 7.09 11.27
CA SER A 117 10.60 6.76 12.68
C SER A 117 9.18 6.25 13.01
N GLY A 118 8.22 6.42 12.10
CA GLY A 118 6.89 5.84 12.21
C GLY A 118 6.01 6.60 13.19
N PHE A 119 5.27 5.88 14.04
CA PHE A 119 4.33 6.44 15.00
C PHE A 119 4.20 5.56 16.25
N GLU A 120 3.58 6.12 17.28
CA GLU A 120 3.04 5.43 18.45
C GLU A 120 1.53 5.62 18.49
N SER A 121 0.78 4.59 18.89
CA SER A 121 -0.67 4.73 19.08
C SER A 121 -0.94 5.59 20.30
N PHE A 122 -1.92 6.49 20.21
CA PHE A 122 -2.42 7.22 21.37
C PHE A 122 -2.80 6.27 22.50
N ASP A 123 -2.38 6.59 23.73
CA ASP A 123 -2.70 5.85 24.96
C ASP A 123 -3.95 6.44 25.64
N PRO A 124 -5.11 5.75 25.59
CA PRO A 124 -6.34 6.26 26.18
C PRO A 124 -6.43 6.06 27.70
N SER A 125 -5.39 5.57 28.39
CA SER A 125 -5.39 5.36 29.85
C SER A 125 -5.66 6.64 30.65
N GLY A 126 -5.32 7.80 30.09
CA GLY A 126 -5.61 9.11 30.69
C GLY A 126 -7.05 9.59 30.52
N LEU A 127 -7.89 8.90 29.73
CA LEU A 127 -9.28 9.26 29.48
C LEU A 127 -10.20 8.56 30.48
N ASP A 128 -10.68 9.32 31.46
CA ASP A 128 -11.63 8.88 32.48
C ASP A 128 -12.98 8.44 31.90
N THR A 129 -13.42 9.06 30.80
CA THR A 129 -14.75 8.81 30.23
C THR A 129 -14.90 7.48 29.48
N TYR A 130 -13.81 6.86 29.01
CA TYR A 130 -13.90 5.61 28.22
C TYR A 130 -13.63 4.34 29.02
N GLY A 131 -13.20 4.46 30.29
CA GLY A 131 -13.03 3.29 31.16
C GLY A 131 -11.94 2.31 30.73
N TYR A 132 -11.05 2.66 29.78
CA TYR A 132 -10.01 1.78 29.23
C TYR A 132 -9.12 1.14 30.31
N ALA A 133 -8.62 1.95 31.25
CA ALA A 133 -7.74 1.43 32.31
C ALA A 133 -8.45 0.54 33.35
N SER A 134 -9.78 0.62 33.44
CA SER A 134 -10.59 -0.05 34.47
C SER A 134 -11.39 -1.24 33.95
N GLN A 135 -11.69 -1.30 32.65
CA GLN A 135 -12.63 -2.27 32.06
C GLN A 135 -11.91 -3.13 31.02
N PRO A 136 -11.72 -4.45 31.26
CA PRO A 136 -10.96 -5.33 30.35
C PRO A 136 -11.53 -5.45 28.94
N ASP A 137 -12.83 -5.21 28.76
CA ASP A 137 -13.52 -5.32 27.48
C ASP A 137 -13.59 -4.00 26.70
N VAL A 138 -12.99 -2.95 27.25
CA VAL A 138 -12.65 -1.74 26.48
C VAL A 138 -11.21 -1.91 26.01
N VAL A 139 -11.03 -2.10 24.72
CA VAL A 139 -9.72 -2.35 24.09
C VAL A 139 -9.38 -1.28 23.08
N THR A 140 -8.10 -1.02 22.82
CA THR A 140 -7.67 -0.21 21.69
C THR A 140 -7.83 -0.98 20.37
N ALA A 141 -7.86 -0.25 19.26
CA ALA A 141 -7.86 -0.86 17.94
C ALA A 141 -6.62 -1.74 17.71
N LEU A 142 -5.46 -1.38 18.27
CA LEU A 142 -4.24 -2.18 18.13
C LEU A 142 -4.30 -3.46 18.96
N GLU A 143 -4.83 -3.40 20.19
CA GLU A 143 -5.13 -4.60 20.99
C GLU A 143 -6.08 -5.52 20.23
N PHE A 144 -7.13 -4.97 19.62
CA PHE A 144 -8.08 -5.74 18.81
C PHE A 144 -7.42 -6.42 17.59
N GLU A 145 -6.48 -5.74 16.89
CA GLU A 145 -5.67 -6.38 15.85
C GLU A 145 -4.87 -7.57 16.41
N ARG A 146 -4.32 -7.45 17.63
CA ARG A 146 -3.61 -8.56 18.26
C ARG A 146 -4.57 -9.68 18.63
N ILE A 147 -5.77 -9.39 19.14
CA ILE A 147 -6.80 -10.39 19.45
C ILE A 147 -7.10 -11.26 18.23
N LEU A 148 -7.33 -10.64 17.07
CA LEU A 148 -7.64 -11.32 15.81
C LEU A 148 -6.41 -11.89 15.08
N SER A 149 -5.20 -11.64 15.57
CA SER A 149 -3.99 -12.12 14.90
C SER A 149 -3.76 -13.60 15.18
N ALA A 150 -3.46 -14.38 14.12
CA ALA A 150 -3.06 -15.78 14.24
C ALA A 150 -1.82 -16.00 15.15
N THR A 151 -0.93 -15.01 15.21
CA THR A 151 0.27 -15.01 16.09
C THR A 151 0.04 -14.21 17.38
N GLY A 152 -1.21 -13.80 17.62
CA GLY A 152 -1.65 -13.03 18.76
C GLY A 152 -1.97 -13.86 19.99
N PRO A 153 -2.38 -13.21 21.09
CA PRO A 153 -2.65 -13.84 22.38
C PRO A 153 -3.74 -14.92 22.37
N TYR A 154 -4.62 -14.89 21.38
CA TYR A 154 -5.76 -15.80 21.24
C TYR A 154 -5.74 -16.61 19.94
N GLY A 155 -4.61 -16.64 19.22
CA GLY A 155 -4.45 -17.48 18.03
C GLY A 155 -5.38 -17.13 16.86
N GLY A 156 -5.94 -15.92 16.83
CA GLY A 156 -6.89 -15.46 15.83
C GLY A 156 -8.36 -15.64 16.22
N HIS A 157 -8.65 -16.29 17.36
CA HIS A 157 -10.03 -16.42 17.83
C HIS A 157 -10.54 -15.12 18.44
N LEU A 158 -11.72 -14.68 18.01
CA LEU A 158 -12.39 -13.50 18.55
C LEU A 158 -12.87 -13.79 19.99
N VAL A 159 -12.22 -13.17 20.97
CA VAL A 159 -12.43 -13.45 22.39
C VAL A 159 -12.62 -12.15 23.17
N ARG A 160 -13.61 -12.15 24.07
CA ARG A 160 -13.82 -11.10 25.08
C ARG A 160 -12.78 -11.21 26.21
N PRO A 161 -11.89 -10.23 26.42
CA PRO A 161 -10.79 -10.35 27.40
C PRO A 161 -11.22 -10.72 28.81
N SER A 162 -12.30 -10.13 29.35
CA SER A 162 -12.81 -10.42 30.71
C SER A 162 -13.23 -11.88 30.91
N SER A 163 -13.63 -12.55 29.84
CA SER A 163 -14.16 -13.91 29.86
C SER A 163 -13.10 -14.99 30.10
N LYS A 164 -11.80 -14.65 29.93
CA LYS A 164 -10.70 -15.58 30.14
C LYS A 164 -10.30 -15.63 31.62
N ARG A 165 -11.14 -16.28 32.44
CA ARG A 165 -10.86 -16.49 33.87
C ARG A 165 -10.14 -17.83 34.09
N GLY A 166 -8.81 -17.78 34.23
CA GLY A 166 -7.96 -18.94 34.58
C GLY A 166 -7.16 -19.54 33.41
N LYS A 167 -6.18 -20.41 33.72
CA LYS A 167 -5.19 -20.93 32.75
C LYS A 167 -5.76 -21.85 31.65
N LYS A 168 -7.00 -22.33 31.80
CA LYS A 168 -7.66 -23.30 30.89
C LYS A 168 -8.96 -22.79 30.26
N ALA A 169 -9.39 -21.56 30.55
CA ALA A 169 -10.61 -21.01 29.97
C ALA A 169 -10.36 -20.59 28.52
N THR A 170 -11.22 -21.02 27.61
CA THR A 170 -11.17 -20.72 26.17
C THR A 170 -11.62 -19.30 25.82
N GLY A 171 -12.15 -18.56 26.80
CA GLY A 171 -12.82 -17.28 26.56
C GLY A 171 -14.17 -17.46 25.86
N LYS A 172 -15.03 -16.45 25.93
CA LYS A 172 -16.30 -16.37 25.20
C LYS A 172 -16.17 -15.31 24.11
N PRO A 173 -16.73 -15.53 22.90
CA PRO A 173 -16.80 -14.50 21.88
C PRO A 173 -17.83 -13.42 22.28
N PRO A 174 -17.59 -12.14 21.92
CA PRO A 174 -18.61 -11.08 21.99
C PRO A 174 -19.72 -11.32 20.95
N ARG A 175 -20.93 -10.84 21.23
CA ARG A 175 -22.08 -10.82 20.29
C ARG A 175 -22.39 -9.42 19.77
N ARG A 176 -22.03 -8.38 20.53
CA ARG A 176 -22.15 -6.97 20.13
C ARG A 176 -20.83 -6.23 20.38
N ILE A 177 -20.28 -5.60 19.34
CA ILE A 177 -19.05 -4.79 19.44
C ILE A 177 -19.31 -3.37 18.93
N ALA A 178 -18.84 -2.38 19.68
CA ALA A 178 -18.88 -0.97 19.30
C ALA A 178 -17.47 -0.43 19.00
N TRP A 179 -17.27 0.24 17.87
CA TRP A 179 -16.04 1.00 17.56
C TRP A 179 -16.27 2.49 17.78
N LEU A 180 -15.43 3.12 18.59
CA LEU A 180 -15.50 4.56 18.86
C LEU A 180 -14.43 5.31 18.07
N GLN A 181 -14.84 6.17 17.14
CA GLN A 181 -13.91 6.95 16.32
C GLN A 181 -13.32 8.16 17.05
N CYS A 182 -12.17 8.62 16.53
CA CYS A 182 -11.51 9.87 16.95
C CYS A 182 -11.01 9.86 18.42
N VAL A 183 -10.64 8.69 18.95
CA VAL A 183 -10.03 8.61 20.29
C VAL A 183 -8.58 9.09 20.19
N GLY A 184 -8.25 10.21 20.85
CA GLY A 184 -6.91 10.82 20.75
C GLY A 184 -6.66 11.58 19.44
N SER A 185 -7.70 11.95 18.70
CA SER A 185 -7.60 12.77 17.49
C SER A 185 -8.80 13.69 17.36
N ARG A 186 -8.63 14.87 16.77
CA ARG A 186 -9.66 15.93 16.73
C ARG A 186 -10.15 16.28 18.15
N GLU A 187 -9.25 16.24 19.13
CA GLU A 187 -9.53 16.46 20.55
C GLU A 187 -8.49 17.43 21.14
N MET A 188 -8.94 18.55 21.70
CA MET A 188 -8.07 19.61 22.21
C MET A 188 -8.04 19.68 23.74
N ASN A 189 -9.05 19.14 24.42
CA ASN A 189 -9.25 19.34 25.85
C ASN A 189 -8.31 18.46 26.71
N ARG A 190 -8.03 17.22 26.27
CA ARG A 190 -7.31 16.22 27.08
C ARG A 190 -5.94 15.80 26.53
N CYS A 191 -5.70 15.92 25.22
CA CYS A 191 -4.43 15.50 24.60
C CYS A 191 -3.85 16.50 23.58
N ASP A 192 -4.56 17.61 23.29
CA ASP A 192 -4.17 18.65 22.32
C ASP A 192 -3.91 18.14 20.87
N ASN A 193 -4.41 16.96 20.51
CA ASN A 193 -4.31 16.43 19.15
C ASN A 193 -5.43 17.00 18.28
N GLY A 194 -5.23 18.23 17.79
CA GLY A 194 -6.19 18.96 16.97
C GLY A 194 -6.38 18.45 15.54
N PHE A 195 -5.50 17.55 15.08
CA PHE A 195 -5.50 16.97 13.73
C PHE A 195 -6.33 15.67 13.64
N CYS A 196 -6.57 15.21 12.41
CA CYS A 196 -7.18 13.91 12.14
C CYS A 196 -6.11 12.86 11.83
N SER A 197 -6.21 11.67 12.43
CA SER A 197 -5.26 10.58 12.21
C SER A 197 -5.38 9.84 10.87
N SER A 198 -6.27 10.28 9.97
CA SER A 198 -6.44 9.82 8.57
C SER A 198 -6.83 8.34 8.34
N VAL A 199 -6.51 7.42 9.26
CA VAL A 199 -6.64 5.97 9.06
C VAL A 199 -7.72 5.31 9.93
N CYS A 200 -8.17 5.99 10.98
CA CYS A 200 -9.03 5.41 12.02
C CYS A 200 -10.34 4.86 11.51
N CYS A 201 -11.02 5.63 10.64
CA CYS A 201 -12.27 5.20 10.04
C CYS A 201 -12.08 3.90 9.26
N MET A 202 -11.00 3.78 8.49
CA MET A 202 -10.79 2.61 7.62
C MET A 202 -10.36 1.37 8.36
N TYR A 203 -9.46 1.46 9.34
CA TYR A 203 -9.13 0.26 10.11
C TYR A 203 -10.32 -0.21 10.94
N ALA A 204 -11.22 0.68 11.39
CA ALA A 204 -12.40 0.28 12.14
C ALA A 204 -13.41 -0.44 11.24
N VAL A 205 -13.64 0.05 10.02
CA VAL A 205 -14.45 -0.67 9.02
C VAL A 205 -13.83 -2.03 8.71
N LYS A 206 -12.52 -2.10 8.50
CA LYS A 206 -11.79 -3.36 8.26
C LYS A 206 -11.96 -4.32 9.44
N GLN A 207 -11.74 -3.85 10.66
CA GLN A 207 -11.88 -4.65 11.88
C GLN A 207 -13.30 -5.15 12.09
N ALA A 208 -14.31 -4.32 11.82
CA ALA A 208 -15.72 -4.71 11.93
C ALA A 208 -16.08 -5.84 10.95
N VAL A 209 -15.62 -5.75 9.69
CA VAL A 209 -15.81 -6.82 8.69
C VAL A 209 -15.07 -8.08 9.12
N MET A 210 -13.77 -7.96 9.44
CA MET A 210 -12.96 -9.10 9.87
C MET A 210 -13.50 -9.77 11.13
N ALA A 211 -14.05 -9.01 12.08
CA ALA A 211 -14.66 -9.56 13.28
C ALA A 211 -15.86 -10.45 12.95
N LYS A 212 -16.67 -10.07 11.95
CA LYS A 212 -17.78 -10.91 11.47
C LYS A 212 -17.26 -12.17 10.80
N ASP A 213 -16.20 -12.07 10.00
CA ASP A 213 -15.57 -13.23 9.34
C ASP A 213 -14.95 -14.23 10.34
N HIS A 214 -14.51 -13.76 11.52
CA HIS A 214 -13.92 -14.59 12.57
C HIS A 214 -14.93 -15.04 13.64
N SER A 215 -16.22 -14.74 13.46
CA SER A 215 -17.28 -15.07 14.43
C SER A 215 -18.11 -16.26 13.96
N ASP A 216 -18.12 -17.33 14.75
CA ASP A 216 -18.95 -18.52 14.50
C ASP A 216 -20.46 -18.29 14.74
N THR A 217 -20.82 -17.11 15.25
CA THR A 217 -22.21 -16.74 15.55
C THR A 217 -22.53 -15.35 15.00
N PRO A 218 -23.81 -15.01 14.76
CA PRO A 218 -24.20 -13.67 14.33
C PRO A 218 -23.63 -12.58 15.25
N LEU A 219 -22.79 -11.71 14.69
CA LEU A 219 -22.11 -10.62 15.38
C LEU A 219 -22.68 -9.27 14.93
N GLU A 220 -23.13 -8.48 15.89
CA GLU A 220 -23.53 -7.08 15.66
C GLU A 220 -22.32 -6.15 15.82
N CYS A 221 -21.96 -5.48 14.73
CA CYS A 221 -20.89 -4.48 14.71
C CYS A 221 -21.49 -3.08 14.53
N THR A 222 -21.17 -2.15 15.42
CA THR A 222 -21.60 -0.74 15.34
C THR A 222 -20.39 0.20 15.36
N ILE A 223 -20.29 1.12 14.41
CA ILE A 223 -19.23 2.13 14.32
C ILE A 223 -19.83 3.50 14.63
N PHE A 224 -19.36 4.11 15.72
CA PHE A 224 -19.75 5.45 16.17
C PHE A 224 -18.76 6.51 15.70
N TYR A 225 -19.21 7.48 14.90
CA TYR A 225 -18.35 8.44 14.21
C TYR A 225 -18.88 9.88 14.20
N MET A 226 -18.02 10.84 13.88
CA MET A 226 -18.42 12.23 13.58
C MET A 226 -18.57 12.44 12.07
N ASP A 227 -17.47 12.25 11.34
CA ASP A 227 -17.40 12.26 9.88
C ASP A 227 -16.72 10.98 9.43
N LEU A 228 -17.26 10.32 8.41
CA LEU A 228 -16.63 9.12 7.88
C LEU A 228 -15.62 9.47 6.78
N ARG A 229 -14.33 9.28 7.08
CA ARG A 229 -13.19 9.66 6.23
C ARG A 229 -12.59 8.45 5.51
N THR A 230 -13.19 8.08 4.39
CA THR A 230 -12.85 6.94 3.52
C THR A 230 -12.40 7.40 2.13
N GLN A 231 -11.41 8.29 2.08
CA GLN A 231 -10.98 9.01 0.86
C GLN A 231 -9.99 8.27 -0.07
N GLY A 232 -9.50 7.10 0.31
CA GLY A 232 -8.57 6.32 -0.52
C GLY A 232 -9.27 5.66 -1.71
N LYS A 233 -8.47 5.21 -2.70
CA LYS A 233 -8.99 4.41 -3.82
C LYS A 233 -9.70 3.16 -3.27
N ASP A 234 -10.91 2.91 -3.75
CA ASP A 234 -11.83 1.85 -3.29
C ASP A 234 -12.31 1.90 -1.83
N PHE A 235 -11.94 2.91 -1.04
CA PHE A 235 -12.31 2.96 0.38
C PHE A 235 -13.81 3.18 0.61
N ASP A 236 -14.46 4.01 -0.23
CA ASP A 236 -15.92 4.18 -0.17
C ASP A 236 -16.65 2.89 -0.54
N ARG A 237 -16.25 2.20 -1.63
CA ARG A 237 -16.79 0.90 -2.00
C ARG A 237 -16.66 -0.11 -0.88
N TYR A 238 -15.50 -0.18 -0.22
CA TYR A 238 -15.28 -1.08 0.91
C TYR A 238 -16.20 -0.77 2.09
N CYS A 239 -16.42 0.52 2.39
CA CYS A 239 -17.35 0.93 3.43
C CYS A 239 -18.81 0.61 3.07
N ASP A 240 -19.22 0.84 1.84
CA ASP A 240 -20.58 0.56 1.38
C ASP A 240 -20.86 -0.95 1.40
N ASN A 241 -19.87 -1.77 1.01
CA ASN A 241 -19.94 -3.21 1.19
C ASN A 241 -20.10 -3.61 2.67
N ALA A 242 -19.35 -2.99 3.58
CA ALA A 242 -19.49 -3.24 5.02
C ALA A 242 -20.90 -2.89 5.53
N ARG A 243 -21.50 -1.78 5.07
CA ARG A 243 -22.91 -1.43 5.37
C ARG A 243 -23.87 -2.50 4.86
N ASN A 244 -23.70 -2.93 3.62
CA ASN A 244 -24.55 -3.94 2.99
C ASN A 244 -24.41 -5.32 3.67
N SER A 245 -23.25 -5.62 4.24
CA SER A 245 -23.01 -6.80 5.07
C SER A 245 -23.54 -6.64 6.51
N GLY A 246 -24.25 -5.56 6.84
CA GLY A 246 -24.93 -5.36 8.13
C GLY A 246 -24.06 -4.75 9.24
N VAL A 247 -22.97 -4.04 8.91
CA VAL A 247 -22.28 -3.17 9.89
C VAL A 247 -23.09 -1.88 10.05
N ARG A 248 -23.43 -1.52 11.29
CA ARG A 248 -24.19 -0.31 11.60
C ARG A 248 -23.24 0.89 11.74
N PHE A 249 -23.61 2.03 11.15
CA PHE A 249 -22.85 3.27 11.22
C PHE A 249 -23.70 4.34 11.90
N VAL A 250 -23.27 4.82 13.05
CA VAL A 250 -24.01 5.80 13.85
C VAL A 250 -23.21 7.10 13.95
N PRO A 251 -23.72 8.23 13.44
CA PRO A 251 -23.03 9.52 13.45
C PRO A 251 -23.12 10.20 14.82
N ALA A 252 -22.56 9.55 15.84
CA ALA A 252 -22.48 10.08 17.19
C ALA A 252 -21.06 9.95 17.75
N ARG A 253 -20.58 11.02 18.37
CA ARG A 253 -19.37 10.98 19.21
C ARG A 253 -19.76 10.54 20.61
N ILE A 254 -19.39 9.31 20.98
CA ILE A 254 -19.62 8.80 22.33
C ILE A 254 -18.81 9.61 23.34
N HIS A 255 -19.50 10.08 24.39
CA HIS A 255 -18.89 10.80 25.49
C HIS A 255 -18.34 9.84 26.56
N THR A 256 -19.16 8.90 27.03
CA THR A 256 -18.84 7.99 28.15
C THR A 256 -19.11 6.52 27.80
N VAL A 257 -18.29 5.62 28.34
CA VAL A 257 -18.56 4.17 28.43
C VAL A 257 -18.73 3.79 29.90
N ASP A 258 -19.94 3.39 30.27
CA ASP A 258 -20.26 2.94 31.63
C ASP A 258 -20.36 1.41 31.69
N GLN A 259 -20.06 0.81 32.84
CA GLN A 259 -20.35 -0.61 33.05
C GLN A 259 -21.84 -0.80 33.40
N VAL A 260 -22.48 -1.80 32.82
CA VAL A 260 -23.83 -2.20 33.20
C VAL A 260 -23.80 -2.77 34.63
N PRO A 261 -24.67 -2.31 35.56
CA PRO A 261 -24.70 -2.85 36.92
C PRO A 261 -24.84 -4.39 36.93
N GLU A 262 -23.99 -5.05 37.72
CA GLU A 262 -23.97 -6.52 37.89
C GLU A 262 -23.66 -7.33 36.61
N SER A 263 -23.24 -6.69 35.52
CA SER A 263 -22.78 -7.32 34.29
C SER A 263 -21.36 -6.85 33.93
N ASP A 264 -20.63 -7.64 33.14
CA ASP A 264 -19.35 -7.21 32.55
C ASP A 264 -19.60 -6.32 31.31
N ASP A 265 -20.86 -6.15 30.86
CA ASP A 265 -21.24 -5.44 29.63
C ASP A 265 -21.09 -3.91 29.75
N LEU A 266 -20.97 -3.27 28.59
CA LEU A 266 -20.60 -1.87 28.42
C LEU A 266 -21.80 -1.08 27.87
N MET A 267 -22.26 -0.08 28.61
CA MET A 267 -23.39 0.77 28.25
C MET A 267 -22.90 2.04 27.54
N LEU A 268 -23.47 2.32 26.37
CA LEU A 268 -23.24 3.53 25.59
C LEU A 268 -24.54 4.33 25.47
N ARG A 269 -24.47 5.64 25.73
CA ARG A 269 -25.57 6.59 25.54
C ARG A 269 -25.19 7.62 24.48
N TYR A 270 -26.07 7.82 23.49
CA TYR A 270 -25.80 8.71 22.36
C TYR A 270 -27.08 9.32 21.79
N ALA A 271 -26.94 10.41 21.03
CA ALA A 271 -28.01 10.99 20.24
C ALA A 271 -27.87 10.54 18.78
N ASP A 272 -28.97 10.25 18.10
CA ASP A 272 -28.97 10.08 16.65
C ASP A 272 -29.07 11.42 15.90
N ASP A 273 -29.12 11.38 14.57
CA ASP A 273 -29.23 12.57 13.72
C ASP A 273 -30.52 13.38 13.95
N GLY A 274 -31.59 12.75 14.49
CA GLY A 274 -32.85 13.39 14.87
C GLY A 274 -32.85 13.96 16.29
N GLY A 275 -31.77 13.75 17.05
CA GLY A 275 -31.64 14.15 18.44
C GLY A 275 -32.30 13.20 19.44
N GLU A 276 -32.80 12.04 19.00
CA GLU A 276 -33.33 11.01 19.91
C GLU A 276 -32.19 10.35 20.69
N ILE A 277 -32.38 10.18 22.00
CA ILE A 277 -31.37 9.61 22.88
C ILE A 277 -31.55 8.10 22.96
N HIS A 278 -30.52 7.37 22.53
CA HIS A 278 -30.44 5.92 22.58
C HIS A 278 -29.52 5.46 23.71
N THR A 279 -29.74 4.24 24.20
CA THR A 279 -28.94 3.60 25.24
C THR A 279 -28.81 2.12 24.90
N ASP A 280 -27.59 1.69 24.58
CA ASP A 280 -27.29 0.36 24.06
C ASP A 280 -26.17 -0.31 24.88
N ALA A 281 -26.35 -1.60 25.18
CA ALA A 281 -25.33 -2.44 25.84
C ALA A 281 -24.51 -3.26 24.83
N PHE A 282 -23.19 -3.32 25.02
CA PHE A 282 -22.22 -4.02 24.18
C PHE A 282 -21.34 -4.96 25.00
N ASP A 283 -20.90 -6.06 24.39
CA ASP A 283 -19.97 -6.99 25.05
C ASP A 283 -18.53 -6.48 25.04
N MET A 284 -18.19 -5.64 24.06
CA MET A 284 -16.84 -5.11 23.85
C MET A 284 -16.91 -3.74 23.18
N VAL A 285 -16.01 -2.85 23.58
CA VAL A 285 -15.80 -1.54 22.94
C VAL A 285 -14.37 -1.47 22.42
N VAL A 286 -14.22 -1.11 21.15
CA VAL A 286 -12.93 -0.89 20.49
C VAL A 286 -12.70 0.61 20.29
N LEU A 287 -11.69 1.14 20.98
CA LEU A 287 -11.27 2.53 20.87
C LEU A 287 -10.39 2.70 19.62
N SER A 288 -10.89 3.45 18.64
CA SER A 288 -10.13 3.74 17.43
C SER A 288 -9.13 4.87 17.74
N THR A 289 -7.97 4.47 18.26
CA THR A 289 -6.89 5.35 18.72
C THR A 289 -6.15 6.07 17.59
N GLY A 290 -5.83 7.34 17.82
CA GLY A 290 -5.05 8.18 16.92
C GLY A 290 -3.57 7.80 16.83
N LEU A 291 -2.87 8.41 15.87
CA LEU A 291 -1.42 8.27 15.68
C LEU A 291 -0.70 9.47 16.32
N GLU A 292 0.37 9.20 17.05
CA GLU A 292 1.25 10.19 17.68
C GLU A 292 2.72 9.96 17.31
N VAL A 293 3.55 10.99 17.49
CA VAL A 293 5.00 10.86 17.35
C VAL A 293 5.59 10.46 18.69
N SER A 294 6.37 9.38 18.72
CA SER A 294 6.98 8.88 19.96
C SER A 294 8.04 9.86 20.49
N LYS A 295 8.28 9.84 21.81
CA LYS A 295 9.32 10.67 22.44
C LYS A 295 10.71 10.44 21.84
N ALA A 296 11.04 9.18 21.55
CA ALA A 296 12.31 8.83 20.91
C ALA A 296 12.44 9.42 19.50
N ALA A 297 11.34 9.51 18.74
CA ALA A 297 11.36 10.16 17.44
C ALA A 297 11.56 11.69 17.55
N VAL A 298 10.97 12.33 18.55
CA VAL A 298 11.18 13.76 18.84
C VAL A 298 12.64 14.04 19.22
N GLU A 299 13.20 13.23 20.12
CA GLU A 299 14.62 13.32 20.54
C GLU A 299 15.57 13.08 19.36
N LEU A 300 15.24 12.14 18.47
CA LEU A 300 16.00 11.91 17.24
C LEU A 300 15.96 13.14 16.33
N SER A 301 14.79 13.75 16.12
CA SER A 301 14.69 14.98 15.32
C SER A 301 15.53 16.12 15.90
N HIS A 302 15.54 16.29 17.22
CA HIS A 302 16.42 17.27 17.87
C HIS A 302 17.91 16.95 17.68
N THR A 303 18.29 15.68 17.82
CA THR A 303 19.66 15.21 17.57
C THR A 303 20.10 15.49 16.13
N LEU A 304 19.19 15.37 15.16
CA LEU A 304 19.46 15.61 13.74
C LEU A 304 19.27 17.08 13.31
N GLY A 305 18.82 17.97 14.21
CA GLY A 305 18.52 19.36 13.89
C GLY A 305 17.30 19.56 12.98
N VAL A 306 16.42 18.56 12.88
CA VAL A 306 15.24 18.57 12.03
C VAL A 306 14.07 19.27 12.74
N GLU A 307 13.47 20.26 12.07
CA GLU A 307 12.32 20.98 12.59
C GLU A 307 11.07 20.09 12.66
N LEU A 308 10.37 20.19 13.79
CA LEU A 308 9.05 19.63 14.00
C LEU A 308 8.00 20.73 13.96
N ASP A 309 6.78 20.40 13.54
CA ASP A 309 5.65 21.31 13.66
C ASP A 309 4.99 21.26 15.05
N THR A 310 3.88 21.99 15.21
CA THR A 310 3.14 22.07 16.48
C THR A 310 2.58 20.74 16.95
N ASP A 311 2.33 19.80 16.03
CA ASP A 311 1.83 18.46 16.32
C ASP A 311 2.97 17.44 16.53
N ARG A 312 4.23 17.91 16.50
CA ARG A 312 5.48 17.14 16.62
C ARG A 312 5.82 16.27 15.40
N PHE A 313 5.11 16.43 14.28
CA PHE A 313 5.51 15.77 13.03
C PHE A 313 6.67 16.54 12.38
N ILE A 314 7.49 15.84 11.59
CA ILE A 314 8.55 16.48 10.81
C ILE A 314 7.91 17.47 9.84
N ARG A 315 8.37 18.72 9.90
CA ARG A 315 7.86 19.80 9.08
C ARG A 315 8.29 19.61 7.63
N SER A 316 7.35 19.68 6.69
CA SER A 316 7.61 19.64 5.24
C SER A 316 6.68 20.56 4.46
N SER A 317 7.12 20.95 3.25
CA SER A 317 6.37 21.79 2.30
C SER A 317 5.43 20.94 1.44
N CYS A 318 4.34 21.53 0.90
CA CYS A 318 3.52 20.82 -0.09
C CYS A 318 4.26 20.57 -1.41
N PHE A 319 5.29 21.36 -1.72
CA PHE A 319 6.09 21.24 -2.94
C PHE A 319 7.29 20.30 -2.78
N HIS A 320 7.72 20.06 -1.54
CA HIS A 320 8.78 19.13 -1.19
C HIS A 320 8.34 18.22 -0.03
N PRO A 321 7.41 17.28 -0.27
CA PRO A 321 6.69 16.55 0.79
C PRO A 321 7.58 15.65 1.65
N VAL A 322 8.74 15.23 1.13
CA VAL A 322 9.71 14.36 1.80
C VAL A 322 10.99 15.06 2.26
N ALA A 323 11.14 16.36 1.95
CA ALA A 323 12.29 17.14 2.42
C ALA A 323 12.10 17.59 3.87
N THR A 324 13.21 17.76 4.59
CA THR A 324 13.22 18.33 5.95
C THR A 324 13.85 19.72 5.94
N SER A 325 13.90 20.38 7.10
CA SER A 325 14.62 21.64 7.29
C SER A 325 16.14 21.53 7.10
N VAL A 326 16.70 20.32 7.09
CA VAL A 326 18.13 20.06 6.93
C VAL A 326 18.39 19.44 5.55
N PRO A 327 19.09 20.15 4.65
CA PRO A 327 19.47 19.59 3.35
C PRO A 327 20.21 18.26 3.49
N GLY A 328 19.87 17.27 2.66
CA GLY A 328 20.44 15.92 2.73
C GLY A 328 19.79 14.99 3.76
N ILE A 329 18.88 15.50 4.60
CA ILE A 329 18.01 14.69 5.46
C ILE A 329 16.58 14.76 4.93
N TYR A 330 15.99 13.60 4.72
CA TYR A 330 14.65 13.40 4.18
C TYR A 330 13.78 12.66 5.19
N ALA A 331 12.46 12.71 5.04
CA ALA A 331 11.52 12.02 5.91
C ALA A 331 10.36 11.41 5.13
N CYS A 332 9.81 10.31 5.64
CA CYS A 332 8.69 9.61 5.02
C CYS A 332 7.79 8.92 6.04
N GLY A 333 6.62 8.48 5.57
CA GLY A 333 5.68 7.71 6.36
C GLY A 333 5.01 8.57 7.43
N VAL A 334 4.55 7.95 8.51
CA VAL A 334 3.76 8.67 9.53
C VAL A 334 4.55 9.79 10.23
N SER A 335 5.89 9.75 10.17
CA SER A 335 6.77 10.78 10.72
C SER A 335 6.50 12.20 10.18
N THR A 336 5.98 12.34 8.95
CA THR A 336 5.62 13.64 8.33
C THR A 336 4.13 13.99 8.51
N GLY A 337 3.32 13.07 9.01
CA GLY A 337 1.90 13.26 9.31
C GLY A 337 1.09 11.97 9.15
N PRO A 338 -0.14 11.91 9.70
CA PRO A 338 -0.96 10.71 9.70
C PRO A 338 -1.39 10.23 8.31
N LYS A 339 -1.09 8.97 7.99
CA LYS A 339 -1.37 8.36 6.68
C LYS A 339 -1.38 6.83 6.74
N ASP A 340 -1.85 6.22 5.66
CA ASP A 340 -1.95 4.77 5.52
C ASP A 340 -0.68 4.14 4.91
N ILE A 341 -0.72 2.81 4.75
CA ILE A 341 0.39 2.01 4.20
C ILE A 341 0.72 2.39 2.75
N PRO A 342 -0.23 2.45 1.79
CA PRO A 342 0.05 2.88 0.42
C PRO A 342 0.80 4.21 0.35
N GLN A 343 0.32 5.22 1.08
CA GLN A 343 0.96 6.54 1.08
C GLN A 343 2.35 6.50 1.74
N SER A 344 2.53 5.71 2.81
CA SER A 344 3.84 5.55 3.47
C SER A 344 4.88 4.87 2.58
N VAL A 345 4.49 3.81 1.84
CA VAL A 345 5.36 3.10 0.90
C VAL A 345 5.75 3.99 -0.28
N MET A 346 4.79 4.76 -0.78
CA MET A 346 5.02 5.77 -1.80
C MET A 346 6.00 6.84 -1.32
N GLU A 347 5.78 7.45 -0.14
CA GLU A 347 6.71 8.45 0.41
C GLU A 347 8.10 7.88 0.71
N ALA A 348 8.21 6.61 1.12
CA ALA A 348 9.51 5.98 1.30
C ALA A 348 10.28 5.88 -0.03
N SER A 349 9.59 5.56 -1.12
CA SER A 349 10.18 5.55 -2.46
C SER A 349 10.54 6.96 -2.93
N ALA A 350 9.69 7.95 -2.62
CA ALA A 350 9.96 9.37 -2.93
C ALA A 350 11.19 9.90 -2.17
N ALA A 351 11.29 9.60 -0.87
CA ALA A 351 12.44 9.96 -0.05
C ALA A 351 13.72 9.27 -0.53
N ALA A 352 13.64 8.02 -1.02
CA ALA A 352 14.78 7.34 -1.64
C ALA A 352 15.20 8.02 -2.95
N CYS A 353 14.26 8.48 -3.78
CA CYS A 353 14.57 9.26 -4.98
C CYS A 353 15.32 10.55 -4.59
N ALA A 354 14.73 11.35 -3.69
CA ALA A 354 15.30 12.63 -3.27
C ALA A 354 16.68 12.46 -2.59
N ALA A 355 16.85 11.41 -1.78
CA ALA A 355 18.10 11.09 -1.11
C ALA A 355 19.24 10.70 -2.07
N THR A 356 18.91 10.17 -3.24
CA THR A 356 19.90 9.68 -4.20
C THR A 356 20.23 10.67 -5.32
N GLU A 357 19.42 11.72 -5.54
CA GLU A 357 19.66 12.75 -6.55
C GLU A 357 21.06 13.39 -6.41
N ASN A 358 21.41 13.82 -5.19
CA ASN A 358 22.73 14.41 -4.89
C ASN A 358 23.87 13.37 -4.81
N LEU A 359 23.56 12.08 -4.91
CA LEU A 359 24.52 10.98 -4.85
C LEU A 359 24.68 10.28 -6.21
N SER A 360 24.06 10.82 -7.25
CA SER A 360 24.05 10.23 -8.60
C SER A 360 25.45 10.04 -9.17
N ASP A 361 26.35 11.02 -8.98
CA ASP A 361 27.76 10.93 -9.40
C ASP A 361 28.57 9.84 -8.67
N GLY A 362 28.14 9.47 -7.46
CA GLY A 362 28.75 8.43 -6.63
C GLY A 362 28.14 7.04 -6.82
N ARG A 363 27.20 6.86 -7.75
CA ARG A 363 26.49 5.59 -7.99
C ARG A 363 27.50 4.47 -8.26
N ASN A 364 27.25 3.30 -7.67
CA ASN A 364 28.09 2.09 -7.79
C ASN A 364 29.50 2.17 -7.20
N THR A 365 29.90 3.25 -6.52
CA THR A 365 31.26 3.37 -5.93
C THR A 365 31.45 2.57 -4.64
N LEU A 366 30.38 2.29 -3.90
CA LEU A 366 30.38 1.55 -2.62
C LEU A 366 29.45 0.32 -2.64
N THR A 367 29.02 -0.13 -3.83
CA THR A 367 28.19 -1.33 -3.97
C THR A 367 29.02 -2.60 -3.75
N ARG A 368 28.39 -3.63 -3.22
CA ARG A 368 28.98 -4.97 -3.09
C ARG A 368 28.21 -5.92 -4.01
N THR A 369 28.93 -6.70 -4.80
CA THR A 369 28.31 -7.75 -5.61
C THR A 369 28.02 -8.96 -4.73
N VAL A 370 26.78 -9.44 -4.76
CA VAL A 370 26.40 -10.67 -4.08
C VAL A 370 27.03 -11.85 -4.82
N GLU A 371 27.76 -12.71 -4.11
CA GLU A 371 28.29 -13.94 -4.68
C GLU A 371 27.15 -14.94 -4.89
N ILE A 372 26.76 -15.15 -6.15
CA ILE A 372 25.75 -16.14 -6.53
C ILE A 372 26.46 -17.49 -6.74
N PRO A 373 26.02 -18.58 -6.07
CA PRO A 373 26.57 -19.91 -6.31
C PRO A 373 26.43 -20.34 -7.77
N ALA A 374 27.43 -21.04 -8.30
CA ALA A 374 27.36 -21.57 -9.67
C ALA A 374 26.13 -22.48 -9.84
N GLN A 375 25.38 -22.27 -10.92
CA GLN A 375 24.21 -23.08 -11.21
C GLN A 375 24.63 -24.53 -11.53
N ARG A 376 24.11 -25.48 -10.76
CA ARG A 376 24.24 -26.92 -11.01
C ARG A 376 23.39 -27.31 -12.22
N ASP A 377 24.01 -27.96 -13.21
CA ASP A 377 23.27 -28.57 -14.31
C ASP A 377 22.62 -29.87 -13.85
N VAL A 378 21.28 -29.90 -13.88
CA VAL A 378 20.45 -31.03 -13.47
C VAL A 378 19.63 -31.59 -14.63
N SER A 379 19.96 -31.20 -15.87
CA SER A 379 19.23 -31.60 -17.09
C SER A 379 19.26 -33.11 -17.35
N ARG A 380 20.31 -33.80 -16.88
CA ARG A 380 20.51 -35.25 -17.05
C ARG A 380 20.27 -36.06 -15.78
N GLU A 381 19.83 -35.42 -14.70
CA GLU A 381 19.55 -36.10 -13.42
C GLU A 381 18.10 -36.60 -13.38
N ALA A 382 17.86 -37.71 -12.67
CA ALA A 382 16.50 -38.13 -12.35
C ALA A 382 15.83 -37.09 -11.42
N PRO A 383 14.51 -36.82 -11.55
CA PRO A 383 13.83 -35.86 -10.68
C PRO A 383 13.90 -36.25 -9.20
N ARG A 384 14.35 -35.30 -8.37
CA ARG A 384 14.43 -35.36 -6.90
C ARG A 384 13.73 -34.13 -6.35
N ILE A 385 12.48 -34.30 -5.95
CA ILE A 385 11.55 -33.22 -5.61
C ILE A 385 11.50 -33.04 -4.09
N GLY A 386 11.69 -31.80 -3.62
CA GLY A 386 11.34 -31.39 -2.26
C GLY A 386 9.99 -30.69 -2.22
N VAL A 387 9.08 -31.13 -1.35
CA VAL A 387 7.76 -30.52 -1.15
C VAL A 387 7.71 -29.80 0.19
N PHE A 388 7.37 -28.51 0.18
CA PHE A 388 7.26 -27.68 1.38
C PHE A 388 5.81 -27.21 1.55
N VAL A 389 5.12 -27.69 2.58
CA VAL A 389 3.69 -27.41 2.82
C VAL A 389 3.55 -26.36 3.92
N CYS A 390 2.86 -25.26 3.62
CA CYS A 390 2.74 -24.10 4.50
C CYS A 390 1.42 -24.10 5.28
N ASN A 391 1.47 -23.81 6.58
CA ASN A 391 0.27 -23.55 7.39
C ASN A 391 -0.26 -22.11 7.23
N CYS A 392 0.63 -21.14 6.99
CA CYS A 392 0.29 -19.71 6.93
C CYS A 392 -0.50 -19.24 8.17
N GLY A 393 -0.12 -19.74 9.36
CA GLY A 393 -0.91 -19.59 10.58
C GLY A 393 -2.22 -20.38 10.49
N ILE A 394 -3.35 -19.72 10.73
CA ILE A 394 -4.69 -20.32 10.56
C ILE A 394 -5.26 -20.17 9.15
N ASN A 395 -4.59 -19.40 8.27
CA ASN A 395 -5.12 -19.13 6.93
C ASN A 395 -5.23 -20.39 6.07
N ILE A 396 -4.27 -21.32 6.21
CA ILE A 396 -4.33 -22.64 5.57
C ILE A 396 -4.60 -23.69 6.65
N GLY A 397 -3.75 -23.74 7.67
CA GLY A 397 -3.83 -24.77 8.74
C GLY A 397 -5.08 -24.70 9.62
N GLY A 398 -5.89 -23.64 9.54
CA GLY A 398 -7.18 -23.57 10.20
C GLY A 398 -8.29 -24.32 9.49
N ILE A 399 -8.14 -24.60 8.18
CA ILE A 399 -9.13 -25.25 7.32
C ILE A 399 -8.57 -26.55 6.74
N VAL A 400 -7.43 -26.48 6.05
CA VAL A 400 -6.75 -27.63 5.44
C VAL A 400 -5.94 -28.35 6.50
N ARG A 401 -6.07 -29.68 6.59
CA ARG A 401 -5.25 -30.52 7.47
C ARG A 401 -3.86 -30.71 6.87
N VAL A 402 -3.02 -29.68 7.01
CA VAL A 402 -1.67 -29.61 6.45
C VAL A 402 -0.79 -30.86 6.74
N PRO A 403 -0.83 -31.48 7.93
CA PRO A 403 -0.09 -32.72 8.17
C PRO A 403 -0.50 -33.87 7.22
N GLU A 404 -1.80 -34.01 6.91
CA GLU A 404 -2.31 -35.04 6.00
C GLU A 404 -1.83 -34.77 4.56
N VAL A 405 -1.83 -33.51 4.13
CA VAL A 405 -1.29 -33.11 2.82
C VAL A 405 0.21 -33.42 2.72
N ALA A 406 0.97 -33.17 3.80
CA ALA A 406 2.39 -33.49 3.86
C ALA A 406 2.63 -35.02 3.82
N ASP A 407 1.84 -35.80 4.55
CA ASP A 407 1.91 -37.27 4.52
C ASP A 407 1.57 -37.81 3.11
N TYR A 408 0.54 -37.29 2.48
CA TYR A 408 0.17 -37.65 1.12
C TYR A 408 1.28 -37.30 0.11
N ALA A 409 1.87 -36.11 0.20
CA ALA A 409 2.96 -35.68 -0.67
C ALA A 409 4.16 -36.63 -0.64
N ARG A 410 4.45 -37.27 0.51
CA ARG A 410 5.54 -38.27 0.65
C ARG A 410 5.31 -39.52 -0.20
N THR A 411 4.08 -39.81 -0.60
CA THR A 411 3.74 -40.99 -1.41
C THR A 411 3.92 -40.76 -2.91
N LEU A 412 4.12 -39.50 -3.34
CA LEU A 412 4.14 -39.13 -4.75
C LEU A 412 5.48 -39.49 -5.44
N PRO A 413 5.45 -39.89 -6.73
CA PRO A 413 6.66 -40.26 -7.46
C PRO A 413 7.69 -39.11 -7.54
N GLY A 414 8.96 -39.43 -7.27
CA GLY A 414 10.08 -38.49 -7.33
C GLY A 414 10.18 -37.55 -6.12
N VAL A 415 9.27 -37.63 -5.14
CA VAL A 415 9.35 -36.85 -3.90
C VAL A 415 10.34 -37.51 -2.93
N GLU A 416 11.40 -36.78 -2.60
CA GLU A 416 12.51 -37.25 -1.76
C GLU A 416 12.52 -36.60 -0.38
N TYR A 417 11.86 -35.44 -0.25
CA TYR A 417 11.79 -34.70 1.00
C TYR A 417 10.44 -33.98 1.10
N VAL A 418 9.83 -34.04 2.29
CA VAL A 418 8.62 -33.28 2.60
C VAL A 418 8.74 -32.63 3.96
N GLU A 419 8.48 -31.33 4.02
CA GLU A 419 8.50 -30.56 5.25
C GLU A 419 7.26 -29.70 5.41
N GLU A 420 6.72 -29.74 6.63
CA GLU A 420 5.67 -28.84 7.09
C GLU A 420 6.30 -27.61 7.73
N ASN A 421 5.86 -26.43 7.30
CA ASN A 421 6.32 -25.16 7.83
C ASN A 421 5.16 -24.31 8.32
N LEU A 422 5.38 -23.54 9.38
CA LEU A 422 4.38 -22.55 9.81
C LEU A 422 4.28 -21.41 8.79
N PHE A 423 5.43 -20.91 8.31
CA PHE A 423 5.54 -19.88 7.29
C PHE A 423 6.71 -20.17 6.34
N THR A 424 6.43 -20.81 5.19
CA THR A 424 7.47 -21.17 4.22
C THR A 424 8.21 -19.94 3.65
N CYS A 425 7.58 -18.77 3.61
CA CYS A 425 8.19 -17.53 3.12
C CYS A 425 9.12 -16.83 4.14
N SER A 426 9.22 -17.32 5.38
CA SER A 426 10.15 -16.74 6.38
C SER A 426 11.60 -16.95 5.97
N GLN A 427 12.47 -15.97 6.26
CA GLN A 427 13.90 -16.02 5.86
C GLN A 427 14.60 -17.27 6.39
N ASP A 428 14.35 -17.62 7.64
CA ASP A 428 14.86 -18.81 8.31
C ASP A 428 14.41 -20.12 7.65
N THR A 429 13.17 -20.18 7.15
CA THR A 429 12.70 -21.33 6.37
C THR A 429 13.35 -21.36 4.98
N GLN A 430 13.58 -20.21 4.34
CA GLN A 430 14.30 -20.14 3.07
C GLN A 430 15.76 -20.58 3.22
N ASP A 431 16.47 -20.11 4.25
CA ASP A 431 17.85 -20.51 4.53
C ASP A 431 17.93 -22.03 4.79
N LYS A 432 16.96 -22.58 5.54
CA LYS A 432 16.84 -24.02 5.76
C LYS A 432 16.53 -24.77 4.46
N MET A 433 15.63 -24.25 3.64
CA MET A 433 15.30 -24.82 2.33
C MET A 433 16.54 -24.89 1.44
N THR A 434 17.35 -23.81 1.39
CA THR A 434 18.64 -23.79 0.69
C THR A 434 19.59 -24.88 1.19
N ALA A 435 19.70 -25.06 2.51
CA ALA A 435 20.53 -26.13 3.09
C ALA A 435 20.01 -27.53 2.72
N VAL A 436 18.71 -27.77 2.84
CA VAL A 436 18.07 -29.05 2.50
C VAL A 436 18.23 -29.39 1.01
N ILE A 437 18.07 -28.40 0.12
CA ILE A 437 18.27 -28.58 -1.32
C ILE A 437 19.68 -29.13 -1.60
N ARG A 438 20.69 -28.57 -0.93
CA ARG A 438 22.09 -29.00 -1.07
C ARG A 438 22.31 -30.38 -0.43
N ASP A 439 21.89 -30.57 0.81
CA ASP A 439 22.14 -31.78 1.60
C ASP A 439 21.44 -33.02 1.04
N LYS A 440 20.23 -32.86 0.49
CA LYS A 440 19.42 -33.95 -0.08
C LYS A 440 19.58 -34.06 -1.60
N HIS A 441 20.42 -33.23 -2.21
CA HIS A 441 20.64 -33.12 -3.64
C HIS A 441 19.32 -32.97 -4.43
N LEU A 442 18.38 -32.18 -3.90
CA LEU A 442 17.12 -31.90 -4.57
C LEU A 442 17.40 -31.12 -5.86
N ASN A 443 16.68 -31.43 -6.92
CA ASN A 443 16.81 -30.74 -8.20
C ASN A 443 15.49 -30.13 -8.69
N ARG A 444 14.39 -30.33 -7.97
CA ARG A 444 13.09 -29.67 -8.17
C ARG A 444 12.49 -29.31 -6.82
N VAL A 445 11.70 -28.24 -6.77
CA VAL A 445 11.03 -27.80 -5.53
C VAL A 445 9.55 -27.58 -5.81
N VAL A 446 8.70 -28.03 -4.90
CA VAL A 446 7.27 -27.70 -4.88
C VAL A 446 6.95 -26.99 -3.58
N VAL A 447 6.30 -25.83 -3.67
CA VAL A 447 5.82 -25.09 -2.49
C VAL A 447 4.30 -25.07 -2.49
N ALA A 448 3.68 -25.72 -1.51
CA ALA A 448 2.24 -25.73 -1.32
C ALA A 448 1.85 -24.64 -0.31
N ALA A 449 1.42 -23.49 -0.80
CA ALA A 449 1.21 -22.30 0.02
C ALA A 449 0.22 -21.30 -0.60
N CYS A 450 0.64 -20.04 -0.74
CA CYS A 450 -0.12 -18.93 -1.28
C CYS A 450 0.02 -18.81 -2.81
N THR A 451 -0.53 -17.74 -3.38
CA THR A 451 -0.49 -17.48 -4.82
C THR A 451 0.94 -17.23 -5.33
N PRO A 452 1.34 -17.84 -6.48
CA PRO A 452 2.64 -17.58 -7.10
C PRO A 452 2.84 -16.11 -7.49
N ARG A 453 1.74 -15.37 -7.76
CA ARG A 453 1.77 -13.93 -8.06
C ARG A 453 2.43 -13.06 -7.00
N THR A 454 2.61 -13.58 -5.78
CA THR A 454 3.17 -12.82 -4.65
C THR A 454 4.52 -13.30 -4.17
N HIS A 455 4.77 -14.61 -4.18
CA HIS A 455 5.95 -15.20 -3.52
C HIS A 455 6.76 -16.14 -4.43
N GLU A 456 6.40 -16.32 -5.70
CA GLU A 456 7.21 -17.17 -6.59
C GLU A 456 8.63 -16.63 -6.75
N GLU A 457 8.80 -15.33 -6.97
CA GLU A 457 10.11 -14.67 -7.07
C GLU A 457 10.98 -14.90 -5.82
N LEU A 458 10.38 -14.86 -4.63
CA LEU A 458 11.06 -15.12 -3.37
C LEU A 458 11.66 -16.54 -3.33
N PHE A 459 10.88 -17.54 -3.76
CA PHE A 459 11.38 -18.91 -3.79
C PHE A 459 12.32 -19.17 -4.97
N GLN A 460 12.15 -18.45 -6.08
CA GLN A 460 13.12 -18.44 -7.18
C GLN A 460 14.50 -17.96 -6.68
N GLU A 461 14.55 -16.90 -5.87
CA GLU A 461 15.78 -16.45 -5.20
C GLU A 461 16.35 -17.53 -4.27
N THR A 462 15.50 -18.24 -3.52
CA THR A 462 15.93 -19.37 -2.66
C THR A 462 16.63 -20.47 -3.48
N LEU A 463 16.10 -20.80 -4.68
CA LEU A 463 16.71 -21.78 -5.58
C LEU A 463 18.05 -21.28 -6.13
N VAL A 464 18.13 -20.01 -6.54
CA VAL A 464 19.39 -19.38 -6.99
C VAL A 464 20.44 -19.45 -5.89
N ASN A 465 20.07 -19.10 -4.65
CA ASN A 465 20.95 -19.21 -3.48
C ASN A 465 21.33 -20.66 -3.18
N ALA A 466 20.55 -21.65 -3.59
CA ALA A 466 20.91 -23.06 -3.50
C ALA A 466 21.79 -23.57 -4.65
N GLY A 467 22.03 -22.76 -5.69
CA GLY A 467 22.75 -23.15 -6.90
C GLY A 467 21.87 -23.92 -7.90
N LEU A 468 20.54 -23.78 -7.84
CA LEU A 468 19.61 -24.36 -8.82
C LEU A 468 19.09 -23.31 -9.78
N ASN A 469 18.67 -23.75 -10.97
CA ASN A 469 17.97 -22.89 -11.91
C ASN A 469 16.62 -22.45 -11.32
N LYS A 470 16.34 -21.16 -11.34
CA LYS A 470 15.16 -20.58 -10.67
C LYS A 470 13.82 -21.11 -11.18
N TYR A 471 13.74 -21.61 -12.41
CA TYR A 471 12.51 -22.14 -13.01
C TYR A 471 12.20 -23.60 -12.63
N LEU A 472 13.02 -24.20 -11.77
CA LEU A 472 12.83 -25.58 -11.28
C LEU A 472 11.91 -25.65 -10.05
N ILE A 473 11.02 -24.67 -9.92
CA ILE A 473 10.02 -24.57 -8.87
C ILE A 473 8.61 -24.64 -9.46
N GLU A 474 7.69 -25.25 -8.74
CA GLU A 474 6.24 -25.15 -8.98
C GLU A 474 5.53 -24.80 -7.67
N MET A 475 4.52 -23.93 -7.72
CA MET A 475 3.71 -23.59 -6.55
C MET A 475 2.32 -24.21 -6.63
N ALA A 476 1.91 -24.94 -5.59
CA ALA A 476 0.53 -25.36 -5.38
C ALA A 476 -0.19 -24.32 -4.50
N ASN A 477 -1.19 -23.64 -5.06
CA ASN A 477 -1.92 -22.58 -4.35
C ASN A 477 -3.05 -23.17 -3.50
N ILE A 478 -2.70 -23.66 -2.32
CA ILE A 478 -3.65 -24.26 -1.35
C ILE A 478 -4.24 -23.23 -0.38
N ARG A 479 -4.04 -21.92 -0.63
CA ARG A 479 -4.64 -20.84 0.17
C ARG A 479 -5.72 -20.09 -0.58
N ASN A 480 -5.32 -19.31 -1.57
CA ASN A 480 -6.19 -18.39 -2.28
C ASN A 480 -7.21 -19.13 -3.17
N GLN A 481 -6.86 -20.34 -3.63
CA GLN A 481 -7.70 -21.17 -4.48
C GLN A 481 -8.31 -22.36 -3.73
N ASP A 482 -8.13 -22.45 -2.41
CA ASP A 482 -8.54 -23.61 -1.63
C ASP A 482 -8.98 -23.20 -0.22
N SER A 483 -8.08 -23.13 0.78
CA SER A 483 -8.47 -22.89 2.18
C SER A 483 -9.36 -21.67 2.42
N TRP A 484 -9.13 -20.55 1.71
CA TRP A 484 -9.94 -19.33 1.88
C TRP A 484 -11.32 -19.39 1.23
N VAL A 485 -11.53 -20.28 0.27
CA VAL A 485 -12.80 -20.37 -0.48
C VAL A 485 -13.64 -21.58 -0.09
N HIS A 486 -13.06 -22.48 0.73
CA HIS A 486 -13.66 -23.74 1.17
C HIS A 486 -13.67 -23.88 2.69
N ALA A 487 -13.77 -22.76 3.41
CA ALA A 487 -13.75 -22.75 4.88
C ALA A 487 -14.87 -23.60 5.50
N ASP A 488 -16.00 -23.73 4.81
CA ASP A 488 -17.18 -24.48 5.26
C ASP A 488 -17.06 -26.01 5.06
N ASP A 489 -16.05 -26.48 4.31
CA ASP A 489 -15.82 -27.91 4.05
C ASP A 489 -14.32 -28.29 4.16
N PRO A 490 -13.79 -28.41 5.40
CA PRO A 490 -12.40 -28.78 5.66
C PRO A 490 -11.96 -30.13 5.06
N ASP A 491 -12.90 -31.08 4.90
CA ASP A 491 -12.62 -32.39 4.32
C ASP A 491 -12.36 -32.26 2.82
N ALA A 492 -13.28 -31.63 2.09
CA ALA A 492 -13.09 -31.37 0.65
C ALA A 492 -11.91 -30.44 0.38
N ALA A 493 -11.66 -29.45 1.25
CA ALA A 493 -10.49 -28.58 1.15
C ALA A 493 -9.17 -29.37 1.30
N THR A 494 -9.12 -30.33 2.24
CA THR A 494 -7.92 -31.15 2.43
C THR A 494 -7.69 -32.09 1.25
N GLU A 495 -8.74 -32.71 0.71
CA GLU A 495 -8.66 -33.55 -0.49
C GLU A 495 -8.17 -32.74 -1.70
N LYS A 496 -8.76 -31.56 -1.92
CA LYS A 496 -8.35 -30.65 -2.98
C LYS A 496 -6.90 -30.17 -2.82
N ALA A 497 -6.45 -29.91 -1.59
CA ALA A 497 -5.05 -29.56 -1.34
C ALA A 497 -4.10 -30.69 -1.76
N CYS A 498 -4.44 -31.95 -1.45
CA CYS A 498 -3.70 -33.12 -1.92
C CYS A 498 -3.64 -33.19 -3.45
N ASP A 499 -4.75 -32.94 -4.14
CA ASP A 499 -4.82 -32.91 -5.60
C ASP A 499 -3.95 -31.81 -6.20
N LEU A 500 -4.03 -30.59 -5.67
CA LEU A 500 -3.21 -29.46 -6.11
C LEU A 500 -1.71 -29.74 -5.94
N VAL A 501 -1.32 -30.39 -4.83
CA VAL A 501 0.07 -30.82 -4.61
C VAL A 501 0.48 -31.90 -5.61
N ARG A 502 -0.37 -32.90 -5.85
CA ARG A 502 -0.12 -33.96 -6.84
C ARG A 502 0.06 -33.38 -8.25
N MET A 503 -0.80 -32.45 -8.65
CA MET A 503 -0.72 -31.72 -9.91
C MET A 503 0.60 -30.96 -10.04
N ALA A 504 1.00 -30.23 -9.00
CA ALA A 504 2.25 -29.46 -9.00
C ALA A 504 3.48 -30.37 -9.06
N VAL A 505 3.50 -31.46 -8.29
CA VAL A 505 4.57 -32.46 -8.33
C VAL A 505 4.69 -33.09 -9.72
N ALA A 506 3.57 -33.45 -10.36
CA ALA A 506 3.59 -34.02 -11.71
C ALA A 506 4.16 -33.05 -12.75
N LYS A 507 3.84 -31.76 -12.66
CA LYS A 507 4.42 -30.72 -13.54
C LYS A 507 5.91 -30.50 -13.25
N ALA A 508 6.29 -30.41 -11.97
CA ALA A 508 7.69 -30.23 -11.55
C ALA A 508 8.59 -31.41 -11.94
N PHE A 509 8.04 -32.63 -11.94
CA PHE A 509 8.74 -33.85 -12.39
C PHE A 509 9.25 -33.74 -13.83
N LEU A 510 8.52 -33.04 -14.69
CA LEU A 510 8.86 -32.84 -16.10
C LEU A 510 9.56 -31.50 -16.37
N ALA A 511 9.75 -30.65 -15.36
CA ALA A 511 10.39 -29.36 -15.52
C ALA A 511 11.87 -29.52 -15.88
N GLY A 512 12.38 -28.63 -16.71
CA GLY A 512 13.81 -28.51 -17.06
C GLY A 512 14.32 -27.09 -16.79
N PRO A 513 15.64 -26.90 -16.66
CA PRO A 513 16.20 -25.57 -16.44
C PRO A 513 15.92 -24.67 -17.65
N LEU A 514 15.48 -23.44 -17.42
CA LEU A 514 15.23 -22.47 -18.48
C LEU A 514 16.34 -21.42 -18.54
N GLN A 515 16.62 -20.92 -19.73
CA GLN A 515 17.64 -19.91 -19.99
C GLN A 515 16.99 -18.53 -20.12
N GLN A 516 17.68 -17.52 -19.61
CA GLN A 516 17.33 -16.12 -19.83
C GLN A 516 18.37 -15.51 -20.77
N THR A 517 17.92 -14.59 -21.62
CA THR A 517 18.78 -13.82 -22.50
C THR A 517 19.18 -12.53 -21.79
N ASP A 518 20.46 -12.24 -21.82
CA ASP A 518 21.02 -10.99 -21.33
C ASP A 518 20.88 -9.89 -22.38
N LEU A 519 20.21 -8.79 -22.05
CA LEU A 519 19.93 -7.69 -22.98
C LEU A 519 20.29 -6.35 -22.36
N PRO A 520 20.95 -5.44 -23.11
CA PRO A 520 21.30 -4.12 -22.59
C PRO A 520 20.04 -3.31 -22.29
N VAL A 521 20.12 -2.41 -21.31
CA VAL A 521 19.07 -1.43 -21.02
C VAL A 521 19.34 -0.14 -21.79
N THR A 522 18.32 0.39 -22.45
CA THR A 522 18.34 1.74 -23.01
C THR A 522 18.26 2.75 -21.86
N PRO A 523 19.29 3.56 -21.60
CA PRO A 523 19.38 4.41 -20.42
C PRO A 523 18.62 5.74 -20.64
N ALA A 524 17.36 5.68 -21.04
CA ALA A 524 16.50 6.85 -21.23
C ALA A 524 15.08 6.55 -20.73
N ALA A 525 14.35 7.59 -20.33
CA ALA A 525 12.97 7.48 -19.86
C ALA A 525 11.99 8.24 -20.76
N MET A 526 10.76 7.78 -20.80
CA MET A 526 9.62 8.54 -21.34
C MET A 526 8.67 8.92 -20.20
N VAL A 527 8.22 10.17 -20.16
CA VAL A 527 7.17 10.64 -19.24
C VAL A 527 6.01 11.17 -20.07
N VAL A 528 4.80 10.64 -19.84
CA VAL A 528 3.60 11.01 -20.60
C VAL A 528 2.67 11.86 -19.74
N GLY A 529 2.59 13.15 -20.05
CA GLY A 529 1.80 14.17 -19.37
C GLY A 529 2.67 15.22 -18.67
N GLY A 530 2.52 16.48 -19.06
CA GLY A 530 3.26 17.65 -18.57
C GLY A 530 2.59 18.40 -17.42
N GLY A 531 1.78 17.73 -16.59
CA GLY A 531 1.30 18.29 -15.32
C GLY A 531 2.37 18.22 -14.22
N VAL A 532 2.11 18.79 -13.04
CA VAL A 532 3.09 18.80 -11.91
C VAL A 532 3.70 17.43 -11.62
N ALA A 533 2.91 16.36 -11.66
CA ALA A 533 3.42 15.00 -11.45
C ALA A 533 4.42 14.57 -12.53
N GLY A 534 4.14 14.82 -13.81
CA GLY A 534 5.05 14.47 -14.89
C GLY A 534 6.28 15.36 -14.96
N LEU A 535 6.13 16.66 -14.70
CA LEU A 535 7.26 17.59 -14.57
C LEU A 535 8.21 17.15 -13.44
N THR A 536 7.66 16.82 -12.27
CA THR A 536 8.44 16.31 -11.14
C THR A 536 9.15 15.00 -11.47
N ALA A 537 8.45 14.05 -12.11
CA ALA A 537 9.04 12.76 -12.48
C ALA A 537 10.17 12.94 -13.51
N ALA A 538 9.97 13.78 -14.52
CA ALA A 538 10.97 14.08 -15.54
C ALA A 538 12.22 14.72 -14.93
N LEU A 539 12.03 15.72 -14.06
CA LEU A 539 13.14 16.39 -13.39
C LEU A 539 13.90 15.46 -12.44
N SER A 540 13.18 14.62 -11.68
CA SER A 540 13.80 13.64 -10.78
C SER A 540 14.65 12.61 -11.54
N LEU A 541 14.15 12.10 -12.68
CA LEU A 541 14.89 11.18 -13.55
C LEU A 541 16.10 11.86 -14.22
N ALA A 542 15.92 13.10 -14.67
CA ALA A 542 16.99 13.88 -15.26
C ALA A 542 18.11 14.13 -14.25
N ARG A 543 17.80 14.61 -13.04
CA ARG A 543 18.77 14.82 -11.94
C ARG A 543 19.55 13.56 -11.57
N GLN A 544 18.98 12.39 -11.81
CA GLN A 544 19.63 11.09 -11.59
C GLN A 544 20.57 10.67 -12.73
N GLY A 545 20.76 11.50 -13.76
CA GLY A 545 21.70 11.25 -14.85
C GLY A 545 21.09 10.73 -16.14
N TYR A 546 19.77 10.58 -16.24
CA TYR A 546 19.14 9.91 -17.38
C TYR A 546 18.46 10.90 -18.34
N PRO A 547 18.67 10.79 -19.65
CA PRO A 547 17.84 11.46 -20.66
C PRO A 547 16.35 11.14 -20.49
N VAL A 548 15.51 12.16 -20.65
CA VAL A 548 14.05 12.04 -20.51
C VAL A 548 13.34 12.68 -21.70
N HIS A 549 12.36 11.98 -22.26
CA HIS A 549 11.40 12.53 -23.19
C HIS A 549 10.08 12.82 -22.48
N LEU A 550 9.75 14.10 -22.30
CA LEU A 550 8.49 14.53 -21.71
C LEU A 550 7.49 14.83 -22.82
N VAL A 551 6.41 14.05 -22.89
CA VAL A 551 5.37 14.15 -23.92
C VAL A 551 4.13 14.82 -23.33
N GLU A 552 3.72 15.97 -23.88
CA GLU A 552 2.51 16.68 -23.49
C GLU A 552 1.62 16.93 -24.72
N LYS A 553 0.34 16.62 -24.57
CA LYS A 553 -0.65 16.74 -25.65
C LYS A 553 -1.09 18.18 -25.89
N ALA A 554 -0.99 19.06 -24.90
CA ALA A 554 -1.32 20.47 -25.00
C ALA A 554 -0.11 21.27 -25.51
N ALA A 555 -0.38 22.50 -25.95
CA ALA A 555 0.66 23.46 -26.33
C ALA A 555 1.42 24.08 -25.14
N VAL A 556 1.03 23.75 -23.90
CA VAL A 556 1.62 24.32 -22.68
C VAL A 556 1.70 23.28 -21.56
N LEU A 557 2.72 23.41 -20.72
CA LEU A 557 2.92 22.59 -19.52
C LEU A 557 2.07 23.10 -18.34
N GLY A 558 1.97 22.25 -17.31
CA GLY A 558 1.46 22.56 -15.97
C GLY A 558 0.09 21.97 -15.60
N GLY A 559 -0.70 21.54 -16.59
CA GLY A 559 -1.97 20.85 -16.36
C GLY A 559 -2.92 21.62 -15.44
N ASN A 560 -3.59 20.91 -14.52
CA ASN A 560 -4.59 21.52 -13.62
C ASN A 560 -4.00 22.53 -12.62
N ALA A 561 -2.70 22.43 -12.29
CA ALA A 561 -2.05 23.34 -11.33
C ALA A 561 -2.07 24.80 -11.79
N ARG A 562 -2.17 25.04 -13.11
CA ARG A 562 -2.36 26.38 -13.69
C ARG A 562 -3.60 27.12 -13.20
N ARG A 563 -4.61 26.40 -12.71
CA ARG A 563 -5.87 26.97 -12.24
C ARG A 563 -5.89 27.14 -10.73
N LEU A 564 -4.99 26.48 -10.00
CA LEU A 564 -4.90 26.52 -8.54
C LEU A 564 -4.16 27.78 -8.07
N VAL A 565 -4.60 28.36 -6.97
CA VAL A 565 -4.01 29.59 -6.41
C VAL A 565 -3.06 29.28 -5.24
N ARG A 566 -3.50 28.46 -4.27
CA ARG A 566 -2.73 28.17 -3.05
C ARG A 566 -2.77 26.69 -2.67
N SER A 567 -1.69 26.21 -2.05
CA SER A 567 -1.67 24.90 -1.38
C SER A 567 -2.58 24.92 -0.14
N PHE A 568 -2.87 23.75 0.43
CA PHE A 568 -3.64 23.67 1.68
C PHE A 568 -2.91 24.31 2.87
N GLN A 569 -1.58 24.44 2.80
CA GLN A 569 -0.76 25.18 3.77
C GLN A 569 -0.64 26.68 3.45
N GLY A 570 -1.25 27.13 2.35
CA GLY A 570 -1.27 28.54 1.94
C GLY A 570 -0.08 28.96 1.06
N GLU A 571 0.73 28.02 0.58
CA GLU A 571 1.89 28.27 -0.30
C GLU A 571 1.43 28.65 -1.73
N ASP A 572 2.24 29.44 -2.45
CA ASP A 572 1.91 29.93 -3.81
C ASP A 572 2.15 28.85 -4.87
N VAL A 573 1.05 28.32 -5.43
CA VAL A 573 1.12 27.27 -6.46
C VAL A 573 1.53 27.83 -7.81
N ALA A 574 1.18 29.08 -8.11
CA ALA A 574 1.49 29.67 -9.41
C ALA A 574 3.00 29.94 -9.53
N GLY A 575 3.62 30.51 -8.49
CA GLY A 575 5.07 30.70 -8.43
C GLY A 575 5.82 29.38 -8.54
N PHE A 576 5.47 28.39 -7.71
CA PHE A 576 6.08 27.06 -7.78
C PHE A 576 5.98 26.42 -9.16
N LEU A 577 4.83 26.56 -9.84
CA LEU A 577 4.64 25.96 -11.16
C LEU A 577 5.52 26.63 -12.22
N ILE A 578 5.70 27.95 -12.15
CA ILE A 578 6.59 28.69 -13.06
C ILE A 578 8.02 28.18 -12.87
N ASP A 579 8.50 28.15 -11.62
CA ASP A 579 9.86 27.69 -11.31
C ASP A 579 10.08 26.24 -11.78
N LEU A 580 9.11 25.35 -11.55
CA LEU A 580 9.19 23.95 -11.99
C LEU A 580 9.22 23.80 -13.52
N ILE A 581 8.46 24.63 -14.26
CA ILE A 581 8.50 24.62 -15.73
C ILE A 581 9.85 25.13 -16.22
N ASP A 582 10.35 26.24 -15.66
CA ASP A 582 11.64 26.83 -16.02
C ASP A 582 12.80 25.84 -15.76
N GLU A 583 12.76 25.11 -14.63
CA GLU A 583 13.73 24.06 -14.33
C GLU A 583 13.68 22.90 -15.35
N VAL A 584 12.48 22.50 -15.78
CA VAL A 584 12.31 21.42 -16.77
C VAL A 584 12.77 21.85 -18.16
N GLU A 585 12.43 23.06 -18.59
CA GLU A 585 12.82 23.59 -19.91
C GLU A 585 14.32 23.92 -20.00
N SER A 586 14.96 24.25 -18.88
CA SER A 586 16.40 24.54 -18.83
C SER A 586 17.29 23.31 -18.63
N GLU A 587 16.74 22.16 -18.24
CA GLU A 587 17.51 20.93 -18.00
C GLU A 587 17.86 20.23 -19.33
N PRO A 588 19.16 20.15 -19.71
CA PRO A 588 19.58 19.64 -21.03
C PRO A 588 19.29 18.15 -21.26
N ARG A 589 19.05 17.37 -20.19
CA ARG A 589 18.66 15.96 -20.31
C ARG A 589 17.18 15.76 -20.63
N ILE A 590 16.35 16.81 -20.53
CA ILE A 590 14.91 16.72 -20.83
C ILE A 590 14.65 17.26 -22.24
N THR A 591 14.02 16.43 -23.07
CA THR A 591 13.43 16.87 -24.34
C THR A 591 11.92 16.95 -24.17
N VAL A 592 11.37 18.15 -24.31
CA VAL A 592 9.92 18.41 -24.22
C VAL A 592 9.28 18.30 -25.60
N HIS A 593 8.24 17.48 -25.72
CA HIS A 593 7.42 17.31 -26.91
C HIS A 593 6.00 17.83 -26.63
N LEU A 594 5.71 19.06 -27.05
CA LEU A 594 4.39 19.68 -26.93
C LEU A 594 3.49 19.28 -28.10
N GLU A 595 2.18 19.41 -27.92
CA GLU A 595 1.17 19.04 -28.93
C GLU A 595 1.36 17.62 -29.49
N THR A 596 1.92 16.73 -28.66
CA THR A 596 2.36 15.40 -29.07
C THR A 596 1.68 14.33 -28.22
N SER A 597 1.36 13.19 -28.85
CA SER A 597 0.78 12.03 -28.19
C SER A 597 1.51 10.75 -28.57
N VAL A 598 1.43 9.73 -27.72
CA VAL A 598 1.95 8.38 -28.01
C VAL A 598 0.89 7.63 -28.80
N SER A 599 1.23 7.19 -30.02
CA SER A 599 0.32 6.42 -30.89
C SER A 599 0.51 4.91 -30.76
N ASP A 600 1.75 4.46 -30.61
CA ASP A 600 2.07 3.04 -30.50
C ASP A 600 3.32 2.78 -29.63
N VAL A 601 3.40 1.59 -29.03
CA VAL A 601 4.53 1.18 -28.19
C VAL A 601 4.87 -0.29 -28.44
N ASP A 602 6.09 -0.51 -28.90
CA ASP A 602 6.70 -1.81 -29.07
C ASP A 602 7.82 -2.05 -28.04
N GLY A 603 8.20 -3.32 -27.90
CA GLY A 603 9.32 -3.73 -27.06
C GLY A 603 8.92 -4.12 -25.65
N PHE A 604 9.82 -3.91 -24.70
CA PHE A 604 9.70 -4.41 -23.32
C PHE A 604 10.56 -3.61 -22.35
N VAL A 605 10.44 -3.90 -21.05
CA VAL A 605 11.26 -3.29 -20.00
C VAL A 605 12.72 -3.19 -20.44
N GLY A 606 13.33 -2.02 -20.30
CA GLY A 606 14.69 -1.73 -20.75
C GLY A 606 14.86 -1.46 -22.26
N ASN A 607 13.91 -1.82 -23.12
CA ASN A 607 14.02 -1.72 -24.58
C ASN A 607 12.66 -1.42 -25.25
N PHE A 608 12.04 -0.29 -24.92
CA PHE A 608 10.83 0.18 -25.58
C PHE A 608 11.14 1.04 -26.82
N ASN A 609 10.29 0.93 -27.83
CA ASN A 609 10.22 1.87 -28.95
C ASN A 609 8.81 2.48 -28.95
N SER A 610 8.69 3.77 -28.67
CA SER A 610 7.41 4.47 -28.66
C SER A 610 7.32 5.44 -29.82
N THR A 611 6.23 5.34 -30.58
CA THR A 611 5.94 6.25 -31.69
C THR A 611 5.15 7.44 -31.17
N LEU A 612 5.71 8.62 -31.40
CA LEU A 612 5.10 9.90 -31.07
C LEU A 612 4.47 10.50 -32.33
N SER A 613 3.28 11.10 -32.18
CA SER A 613 2.57 11.79 -33.25
C SER A 613 2.10 13.18 -32.79
N ASP A 614 2.40 14.19 -33.61
CA ASP A 614 1.86 15.56 -33.54
C ASP A 614 0.63 15.75 -34.47
N GLY A 615 0.10 14.65 -35.02
CA GLY A 615 -0.97 14.64 -36.01
C GLY A 615 -0.53 14.89 -37.45
N LYS A 616 0.74 15.21 -37.72
CA LYS A 616 1.31 15.43 -39.07
C LYS A 616 2.51 14.53 -39.36
N THR A 617 3.35 14.31 -38.36
CA THR A 617 4.59 13.55 -38.42
C THR A 617 4.60 12.50 -37.33
N GLU A 618 5.29 11.39 -37.60
CA GLU A 618 5.53 10.33 -36.62
C GLU A 618 7.03 10.19 -36.38
N THR A 619 7.42 10.13 -35.10
CA THR A 619 8.81 9.93 -34.69
C THR A 619 8.88 8.83 -33.67
N THR A 620 9.74 7.83 -33.90
CA THR A 620 9.96 6.74 -32.93
C THR A 620 11.11 7.07 -31.99
N ILE A 621 10.87 6.92 -30.69
CA ILE A 621 11.84 7.17 -29.63
C ILE A 621 12.12 5.87 -28.88
N ARG A 622 13.40 5.64 -28.59
CA ARG A 622 13.88 4.53 -27.76
C ARG A 622 14.02 4.95 -26.30
N HIS A 623 13.50 4.13 -25.39
CA HIS A 623 13.64 4.34 -23.95
C HIS A 623 13.57 3.01 -23.20
N GLY A 624 14.10 2.98 -21.98
CA GLY A 624 14.08 1.79 -21.12
C GLY A 624 12.84 1.69 -20.24
N VAL A 625 12.20 2.81 -19.91
CA VAL A 625 11.07 2.88 -18.99
C VAL A 625 10.11 4.00 -19.37
N ALA A 626 8.83 3.83 -19.02
CA ALA A 626 7.81 4.86 -19.18
C ALA A 626 7.11 5.19 -17.86
N VAL A 627 6.82 6.48 -17.63
CA VAL A 627 6.01 6.97 -16.51
C VAL A 627 4.75 7.63 -17.05
N LEU A 628 3.57 7.12 -16.67
CA LEU A 628 2.28 7.64 -17.10
C LEU A 628 1.74 8.64 -16.06
N ALA A 629 1.64 9.91 -16.45
CA ALA A 629 1.24 11.05 -15.63
C ALA A 629 0.08 11.84 -16.27
N THR A 630 -0.90 11.14 -16.84
CA THR A 630 -1.94 11.73 -17.71
C THR A 630 -2.93 12.69 -17.01
N GLY A 631 -2.92 12.70 -15.68
CA GLY A 631 -3.77 13.56 -14.87
C GLY A 631 -5.26 13.20 -14.93
N ALA A 632 -6.10 14.13 -14.50
CA ALA A 632 -7.55 13.98 -14.43
C ALA A 632 -8.24 15.29 -14.85
N ARG A 633 -9.57 15.29 -14.89
CA ARG A 633 -10.37 16.49 -15.16
C ARG A 633 -11.48 16.70 -14.11
N GLU A 634 -11.89 17.94 -13.93
CA GLU A 634 -13.12 18.28 -13.22
C GLU A 634 -14.34 17.85 -14.06
N SER A 635 -15.31 17.19 -13.43
CA SER A 635 -16.57 16.80 -14.07
C SER A 635 -17.44 18.03 -14.32
N GLN A 636 -18.18 18.03 -15.43
CA GLN A 636 -19.22 19.02 -15.70
C GLN A 636 -20.59 18.42 -15.35
N PRO A 637 -21.22 18.81 -14.23
CA PRO A 637 -22.47 18.23 -13.79
C PRO A 637 -23.64 18.73 -14.64
N SER A 638 -24.71 17.93 -14.77
CA SER A 638 -25.99 18.37 -15.33
C SER A 638 -27.00 18.82 -14.26
N GLU A 639 -26.67 18.59 -12.99
CA GLU A 639 -27.46 18.93 -11.81
C GLU A 639 -27.25 20.40 -11.35
N TYR A 640 -28.15 20.89 -10.49
CA TYR A 640 -28.06 22.19 -9.82
C TYR A 640 -27.94 23.44 -10.72
N LEU A 641 -28.58 23.43 -11.90
CA LEU A 641 -28.58 24.55 -12.86
C LEU A 641 -27.19 24.92 -13.42
N TYR A 642 -26.21 24.01 -13.33
CA TYR A 642 -24.91 24.22 -13.96
C TYR A 642 -25.06 24.42 -15.49
N GLY A 643 -24.36 25.42 -16.03
CA GLY A 643 -24.48 25.85 -17.44
C GLY A 643 -25.79 26.55 -17.79
N GLN A 644 -26.77 26.60 -16.87
CA GLN A 644 -28.09 27.20 -17.09
C GLN A 644 -28.24 28.54 -16.35
N HIS A 645 -27.55 28.74 -15.23
CA HIS A 645 -27.62 29.96 -14.43
C HIS A 645 -26.22 30.54 -14.12
N PRO A 646 -25.98 31.85 -14.33
CA PRO A 646 -24.63 32.46 -14.24
C PRO A 646 -24.05 32.55 -12.83
N ALA A 647 -24.87 32.38 -11.79
CA ALA A 647 -24.43 32.32 -10.39
C ALA A 647 -23.87 30.94 -9.99
N VAL A 648 -24.06 29.91 -10.82
CA VAL A 648 -23.60 28.54 -10.54
C VAL A 648 -22.26 28.31 -11.21
N VAL A 649 -21.27 27.93 -10.42
CA VAL A 649 -19.89 27.69 -10.88
C VAL A 649 -19.34 26.38 -10.29
N THR A 650 -18.39 25.77 -10.98
CA THR A 650 -17.59 24.67 -10.41
C THR A 650 -16.49 25.20 -9.47
N HIS A 651 -15.75 24.29 -8.84
CA HIS A 651 -14.68 24.67 -7.92
C HIS A 651 -13.50 25.32 -8.65
N LEU A 652 -13.11 24.83 -9.83
CA LEU A 652 -12.05 25.48 -10.61
C LEU A 652 -12.51 26.78 -11.27
N GLU A 653 -13.78 26.91 -11.63
CA GLU A 653 -14.34 28.18 -12.09
C GLU A 653 -14.37 29.22 -10.97
N MET A 654 -14.69 28.81 -9.74
CA MET A 654 -14.58 29.68 -8.56
C MET A 654 -13.13 30.17 -8.36
N ASP A 655 -12.12 29.32 -8.56
CA ASP A 655 -10.70 29.74 -8.53
C ASP A 655 -10.38 30.75 -9.63
N ASP A 656 -10.95 30.59 -10.84
CA ASP A 656 -10.85 31.58 -11.91
C ASP A 656 -11.41 32.94 -11.46
N LEU A 657 -12.55 32.96 -10.76
CA LEU A 657 -13.13 34.20 -10.22
C LEU A 657 -12.21 34.88 -9.20
N PHE A 658 -11.63 34.11 -8.28
CA PHE A 658 -10.70 34.65 -7.28
C PHE A 658 -9.47 35.26 -7.93
N ARG A 659 -8.90 34.58 -8.92
CA ARG A 659 -7.69 35.03 -9.65
C ARG A 659 -7.96 36.30 -10.45
N GLN A 660 -9.11 36.38 -11.10
CA GLN A 660 -9.51 37.54 -11.89
C GLN A 660 -10.01 38.72 -11.04
N ASN A 661 -10.10 38.56 -9.72
CA ASN A 661 -10.72 39.52 -8.81
C ASN A 661 -12.13 39.94 -9.25
N ASP A 662 -12.91 38.97 -9.74
CA ASP A 662 -14.25 39.17 -10.30
C ASP A 662 -15.17 39.90 -9.30
N LEU A 663 -15.98 40.83 -9.81
CA LEU A 663 -16.92 41.62 -9.00
C LEU A 663 -17.95 40.75 -8.28
N ARG A 664 -18.29 39.57 -8.82
CA ARG A 664 -19.18 38.59 -8.18
C ARG A 664 -18.66 38.17 -6.81
N ILE A 665 -17.35 37.92 -6.68
CA ILE A 665 -16.73 37.55 -5.40
C ILE A 665 -16.81 38.71 -4.41
N LYS A 666 -16.53 39.94 -4.87
CA LYS A 666 -16.52 41.13 -4.00
C LYS A 666 -17.91 41.53 -3.50
N ARG A 667 -18.96 41.22 -4.27
CA ARG A 667 -20.35 41.63 -4.00
C ARG A 667 -21.19 40.52 -3.38
N ALA A 668 -20.69 39.28 -3.32
CA ALA A 668 -21.44 38.16 -2.77
C ALA A 668 -21.70 38.37 -1.27
N GLY A 669 -22.97 38.48 -0.91
CA GLY A 669 -23.46 38.47 0.47
C GLY A 669 -23.64 37.04 0.95
N ASP A 670 -24.28 36.19 0.15
CA ASP A 670 -24.58 34.79 0.49
C ASP A 670 -23.95 33.82 -0.54
N VAL A 671 -23.06 32.94 -0.08
CA VAL A 671 -22.39 31.94 -0.93
C VAL A 671 -22.66 30.53 -0.41
N VAL A 672 -23.12 29.65 -1.28
CA VAL A 672 -23.39 28.24 -0.96
C VAL A 672 -22.40 27.33 -1.69
N PHE A 673 -21.91 26.31 -0.99
CA PHE A 673 -21.14 25.21 -1.56
C PHE A 673 -21.93 23.92 -1.41
N ILE A 674 -22.10 23.16 -2.48
CA ILE A 674 -22.67 21.80 -2.42
C ILE A 674 -21.52 20.81 -2.60
N GLN A 675 -21.30 19.96 -1.60
CA GLN A 675 -20.26 18.93 -1.65
C GLN A 675 -20.70 17.70 -2.44
N CYS A 676 -19.71 16.94 -2.91
CA CYS A 676 -19.91 15.63 -3.52
C CYS A 676 -20.82 15.63 -4.76
N VAL A 677 -20.84 16.73 -5.53
CA VAL A 677 -21.61 16.84 -6.77
C VAL A 677 -21.00 15.88 -7.80
N GLY A 678 -21.78 14.94 -8.32
CA GLY A 678 -21.29 13.89 -9.21
C GLY A 678 -20.33 12.84 -8.61
N SER A 679 -20.07 12.83 -7.29
CA SER A 679 -19.21 11.85 -6.60
C SER A 679 -19.97 11.08 -5.54
N ARG A 680 -19.46 9.92 -5.10
CA ARG A 680 -20.08 9.06 -4.09
C ARG A 680 -21.56 8.79 -4.42
N ASN A 681 -21.81 8.39 -5.66
CA ASN A 681 -23.12 8.00 -6.20
C ASN A 681 -22.96 6.74 -7.04
N GLU A 682 -24.05 6.21 -7.60
CA GLU A 682 -24.01 4.96 -8.37
C GLU A 682 -23.06 5.01 -9.58
N ALA A 683 -23.00 6.15 -10.29
CA ALA A 683 -22.14 6.31 -11.46
C ALA A 683 -20.66 6.47 -11.11
N ARG A 684 -20.36 7.08 -9.95
CA ARG A 684 -19.00 7.31 -9.45
C ARG A 684 -18.97 7.00 -7.95
N PRO A 685 -18.90 5.72 -7.56
CA PRO A 685 -19.00 5.27 -6.16
C PRO A 685 -17.68 5.46 -5.41
N TYR A 686 -17.10 6.65 -5.55
CA TYR A 686 -15.79 6.99 -5.02
C TYR A 686 -15.70 8.47 -4.61
N CYS A 687 -14.72 8.78 -3.76
CA CYS A 687 -14.44 10.11 -3.28
C CYS A 687 -13.48 10.85 -4.20
N SER A 688 -13.78 12.10 -4.55
CA SER A 688 -12.86 12.94 -5.30
C SER A 688 -11.69 13.51 -4.48
N LYS A 689 -11.61 13.19 -3.17
CA LYS A 689 -10.51 13.44 -2.21
C LYS A 689 -10.10 14.91 -1.95
N VAL A 690 -10.27 15.83 -2.90
CA VAL A 690 -9.81 17.22 -2.84
C VAL A 690 -10.93 18.24 -2.54
N CYS A 691 -12.17 17.93 -2.91
CA CYS A 691 -13.30 18.87 -2.95
C CYS A 691 -13.65 19.52 -1.60
N CYS A 692 -13.67 18.76 -0.49
CA CYS A 692 -13.99 19.32 0.83
C CYS A 692 -12.93 20.32 1.29
N THR A 693 -11.65 20.00 1.11
CA THR A 693 -10.54 20.89 1.52
C THR A 693 -10.57 22.16 0.68
N HIS A 694 -10.74 22.02 -0.64
CA HIS A 694 -10.78 23.15 -1.56
C HIS A 694 -11.95 24.10 -1.26
N SER A 695 -13.15 23.56 -1.02
CA SER A 695 -14.33 24.38 -0.66
C SER A 695 -14.11 25.17 0.63
N ILE A 696 -13.45 24.56 1.62
CA ILE A 696 -13.13 25.23 2.89
C ILE A 696 -12.07 26.32 2.70
N GLN A 697 -11.06 26.10 1.86
CA GLN A 697 -10.10 27.15 1.51
C GLN A 697 -10.77 28.33 0.81
N ASN A 698 -11.67 28.06 -0.14
CA ASN A 698 -12.44 29.09 -0.83
C ASN A 698 -13.37 29.85 0.12
N ALA A 699 -14.00 29.16 1.08
CA ALA A 699 -14.80 29.79 2.14
C ALA A 699 -13.96 30.71 3.02
N LEU A 700 -12.75 30.29 3.41
CA LEU A 700 -11.82 31.12 4.19
C LEU A 700 -11.32 32.33 3.39
N GLU A 701 -11.05 32.16 2.09
CA GLU A 701 -10.65 33.28 1.23
C GLU A 701 -11.80 34.28 1.05
N LEU A 702 -13.06 33.83 0.94
CA LEU A 702 -14.24 34.71 0.96
C LEU A 702 -14.30 35.52 2.25
N LYS A 703 -14.21 34.85 3.41
CA LYS A 703 -14.23 35.52 4.72
C LYS A 703 -13.05 36.49 4.91
N LYS A 704 -11.88 36.17 4.36
CA LYS A 704 -10.72 37.06 4.37
C LYS A 704 -10.94 38.32 3.52
N ARG A 705 -11.59 38.20 2.36
CA ARG A 705 -11.89 39.33 1.47
C ARG A 705 -13.06 40.17 1.99
N ASN A 706 -14.08 39.53 2.55
CA ASN A 706 -15.25 40.16 3.16
C ASN A 706 -15.74 39.32 4.35
N PRO A 707 -15.43 39.74 5.61
CA PRO A 707 -15.85 39.01 6.81
C PRO A 707 -17.37 38.84 6.95
N ASP A 708 -18.14 39.77 6.37
CA ASP A 708 -19.61 39.81 6.46
C ASP A 708 -20.31 38.86 5.48
N THR A 709 -19.59 38.27 4.51
CA THR A 709 -20.18 37.30 3.59
C THR A 709 -20.62 36.05 4.35
N ASN A 710 -21.89 35.66 4.24
CA ASN A 710 -22.40 34.41 4.77
C ASN A 710 -21.98 33.25 3.85
N VAL A 711 -21.38 32.22 4.44
CA VAL A 711 -20.92 31.05 3.68
C VAL A 711 -21.54 29.79 4.25
N TYR A 712 -22.15 29.00 3.37
CA TYR A 712 -22.87 27.76 3.69
C TYR A 712 -22.20 26.60 2.96
N ILE A 713 -21.84 25.54 3.67
CA ILE A 713 -21.29 24.31 3.09
C ILE A 713 -22.26 23.17 3.36
N LEU A 714 -22.92 22.68 2.32
CA LEU A 714 -23.84 21.53 2.36
C LEU A 714 -23.05 20.25 2.10
N TYR A 715 -23.04 19.29 3.03
CA TYR A 715 -22.15 18.13 2.99
C TYR A 715 -22.80 16.83 3.46
N ARG A 716 -22.14 15.70 3.18
CA ARG A 716 -22.48 14.37 3.75
C ARG A 716 -21.54 13.98 4.88
N ASP A 717 -20.24 14.08 4.60
CA ASP A 717 -19.13 13.96 5.56
C ASP A 717 -18.06 15.02 5.22
N ILE A 718 -17.48 15.70 6.21
CA ILE A 718 -16.33 16.58 5.98
C ILE A 718 -15.04 15.76 6.01
N ARG A 719 -14.40 15.63 4.84
CA ARG A 719 -13.16 14.85 4.64
C ARG A 719 -11.89 15.69 4.63
N THR A 720 -11.71 16.53 5.65
CA THR A 720 -10.45 17.28 5.90
C THR A 720 -9.48 16.47 6.78
N TYR A 721 -9.00 15.33 6.26
CA TYR A 721 -8.10 14.41 6.97
C TYR A 721 -6.70 15.00 7.24
N GLY A 722 -5.95 14.39 8.15
CA GLY A 722 -4.64 14.90 8.56
C GLY A 722 -4.73 16.29 9.20
N LYS A 723 -3.73 17.12 8.87
CA LYS A 723 -3.62 18.52 9.30
C LYS A 723 -4.64 19.46 8.63
N ARG A 724 -5.37 19.00 7.60
CA ARG A 724 -6.44 19.78 6.97
C ARG A 724 -7.61 20.04 7.92
N GLU A 725 -7.71 19.28 9.02
CA GLU A 725 -8.68 19.52 10.08
C GLU A 725 -8.59 20.94 10.65
N TYR A 726 -7.39 21.53 10.69
CA TYR A 726 -7.22 22.90 11.15
C TYR A 726 -7.93 23.92 10.26
N LEU A 727 -7.98 23.69 8.94
CA LEU A 727 -8.75 24.53 8.02
C LEU A 727 -10.25 24.46 8.32
N TYR A 728 -10.76 23.25 8.61
CA TYR A 728 -12.17 23.07 8.97
C TYR A 728 -12.51 23.77 10.28
N LYS A 729 -11.66 23.63 11.31
CA LYS A 729 -11.83 24.33 12.59
C LYS A 729 -11.78 25.85 12.44
N GLU A 730 -10.85 26.34 11.63
CA GLU A 730 -10.71 27.76 11.36
C GLU A 730 -11.93 28.32 10.61
N ALA A 731 -12.44 27.61 9.60
CA ALA A 731 -13.64 28.02 8.88
C ALA A 731 -14.86 28.13 9.81
N ARG A 732 -15.04 27.16 10.71
CA ARG A 732 -16.08 27.23 11.75
C ARG A 732 -15.89 28.44 12.67
N ARG A 733 -14.66 28.72 13.08
CA ARG A 733 -14.33 29.89 13.93
C ARG A 733 -14.66 31.22 13.24
N GLN A 734 -14.49 31.30 11.92
CA GLN A 734 -14.84 32.46 11.11
C GLN A 734 -16.34 32.53 10.74
N GLY A 735 -17.18 31.65 11.28
CA GLY A 735 -18.63 31.68 11.07
C GLY A 735 -19.08 31.10 9.73
N VAL A 736 -18.30 30.22 9.10
CA VAL A 736 -18.78 29.37 8.00
C VAL A 736 -19.76 28.34 8.57
N LEU A 737 -20.94 28.24 7.97
CA LEU A 737 -22.01 27.35 8.41
C LEU A 737 -21.94 26.02 7.64
N PHE A 738 -22.05 24.91 8.36
CA PHE A 738 -21.96 23.57 7.79
C PHE A 738 -23.27 22.82 8.03
N PHE A 739 -23.90 22.37 6.95
CA PHE A 739 -25.18 21.66 7.00
C PHE A 739 -25.03 20.27 6.41
N ARG A 740 -25.30 19.25 7.23
CA ARG A 740 -25.30 17.87 6.76
C ARG A 740 -26.61 17.59 6.02
N TYR A 741 -26.55 17.00 4.83
CA TYR A 741 -27.73 16.57 4.08
C TYR A 741 -27.74 15.04 3.91
N ASP A 742 -28.95 14.50 3.85
CA ASP A 742 -29.20 13.09 3.58
C ASP A 742 -29.04 12.80 2.07
N PRO A 743 -28.23 11.81 1.66
CA PRO A 743 -28.13 11.40 0.26
C PRO A 743 -29.48 11.12 -0.42
N ASP A 744 -30.47 10.60 0.31
CA ASP A 744 -31.80 10.29 -0.23
C ASP A 744 -32.68 11.54 -0.38
N HIS A 745 -32.30 12.64 0.27
CA HIS A 745 -32.96 13.95 0.23
C HIS A 745 -31.95 15.07 -0.06
N PRO A 746 -31.33 15.09 -1.26
CA PRO A 746 -30.30 16.06 -1.60
C PRO A 746 -30.85 17.50 -1.67
N PRO A 747 -29.98 18.53 -1.59
CA PRO A 747 -30.39 19.92 -1.78
C PRO A 747 -31.10 20.14 -3.12
N VAL A 748 -32.04 21.06 -3.18
CA VAL A 748 -32.75 21.44 -4.41
C VAL A 748 -32.38 22.86 -4.79
N VAL A 749 -32.01 23.08 -6.05
CA VAL A 749 -31.59 24.39 -6.57
C VAL A 749 -32.57 24.86 -7.63
N THR A 750 -33.16 26.04 -7.43
CA THR A 750 -34.09 26.68 -8.35
C THR A 750 -33.65 28.11 -8.69
N PRO A 751 -33.99 28.64 -9.87
CA PRO A 751 -33.63 30.00 -10.25
C PRO A 751 -34.38 31.03 -9.38
N ALA A 752 -33.70 32.11 -8.99
CA ALA A 752 -34.25 33.23 -8.22
C ALA A 752 -33.70 34.58 -8.75
N ASP A 753 -34.21 35.01 -9.91
CA ASP A 753 -33.76 36.19 -10.66
C ASP A 753 -32.26 36.17 -11.01
N LYS A 754 -31.44 36.94 -10.28
CA LYS A 754 -29.97 37.00 -10.42
C LYS A 754 -29.25 36.05 -9.45
N ARG A 755 -29.99 35.44 -8.53
CA ARG A 755 -29.53 34.52 -7.49
C ARG A 755 -30.06 33.12 -7.75
N VAL A 756 -29.62 32.15 -6.96
CA VAL A 756 -30.19 30.81 -6.94
C VAL A 756 -30.74 30.49 -5.55
N ALA A 757 -31.95 29.94 -5.49
CA ALA A 757 -32.54 29.48 -4.26
C ALA A 757 -32.08 28.03 -4.00
N VAL A 758 -31.34 27.82 -2.93
CA VAL A 758 -30.88 26.50 -2.48
C VAL A 758 -31.71 26.08 -1.27
N SER A 759 -32.50 25.02 -1.42
CA SER A 759 -33.37 24.47 -0.38
C SER A 759 -32.84 23.13 0.11
N PHE A 760 -32.80 22.92 1.42
CA PHE A 760 -32.35 21.66 2.04
C PHE A 760 -32.99 21.51 3.43
N THR A 761 -33.00 20.30 3.97
CA THR A 761 -33.49 20.06 5.34
C THR A 761 -32.32 20.12 6.32
N ASP A 762 -32.46 20.91 7.39
CA ASP A 762 -31.50 20.87 8.49
C ASP A 762 -31.88 19.74 9.46
N PRO A 763 -31.02 18.74 9.68
CA PRO A 763 -31.36 17.57 10.50
C PRO A 763 -31.52 17.94 11.98
N VAL A 764 -30.82 18.96 12.47
CA VAL A 764 -30.86 19.38 13.88
C VAL A 764 -32.17 20.11 14.20
N LEU A 765 -32.65 20.97 13.30
CA LEU A 765 -33.88 21.74 13.44
C LEU A 765 -35.11 20.96 12.94
N GLY A 766 -34.91 19.87 12.19
CA GLY A 766 -35.98 19.07 11.60
C GLY A 766 -36.88 19.84 10.63
N ARG A 767 -36.35 20.87 9.95
CA ARG A 767 -37.14 21.75 9.08
C ARG A 767 -36.42 22.12 7.77
N PRO A 768 -37.16 22.42 6.70
CA PRO A 768 -36.58 22.95 5.48
C PRO A 768 -35.99 24.36 5.71
N VAL A 769 -34.84 24.59 5.10
CA VAL A 769 -34.10 25.86 5.06
C VAL A 769 -33.94 26.25 3.59
N ARG A 770 -34.06 27.55 3.30
CA ARG A 770 -33.81 28.12 1.98
C ARG A 770 -32.78 29.24 2.10
N VAL A 771 -31.79 29.23 1.22
CA VAL A 771 -30.79 30.29 1.06
C VAL A 771 -30.86 30.82 -0.37
N ASP A 772 -31.10 32.12 -0.53
CA ASP A 772 -31.03 32.79 -1.83
C ASP A 772 -29.59 33.25 -2.08
N ALA A 773 -28.79 32.40 -2.72
CA ALA A 773 -27.36 32.56 -2.88
C ALA A 773 -26.99 33.47 -4.06
N ASP A 774 -26.07 34.41 -3.83
CA ASP A 774 -25.43 35.22 -4.87
C ASP A 774 -24.48 34.38 -5.74
N LEU A 775 -23.84 33.38 -5.14
CA LEU A 775 -23.01 32.41 -5.81
C LEU A 775 -23.23 31.02 -5.24
N LEU A 776 -23.32 30.03 -6.13
CA LEU A 776 -23.35 28.61 -5.80
C LEU A 776 -22.12 27.93 -6.40
N CYS A 777 -21.27 27.39 -5.53
CA CYS A 777 -20.13 26.58 -5.92
C CYS A 777 -20.48 25.09 -5.84
N LEU A 778 -20.34 24.39 -6.97
CA LEU A 778 -20.49 22.94 -7.03
C LEU A 778 -19.11 22.29 -6.81
N ALA A 779 -18.95 21.57 -5.70
CA ALA A 779 -17.74 20.79 -5.45
C ALA A 779 -17.83 19.46 -6.23
N THR A 780 -17.60 19.60 -7.54
CA THR A 780 -17.76 18.57 -8.57
C THR A 780 -16.75 17.43 -8.47
N ALA A 781 -17.11 16.32 -9.09
CA ALA A 781 -16.27 15.14 -9.15
C ALA A 781 -14.99 15.38 -9.96
N ILE A 782 -13.99 14.57 -9.67
CA ILE A 782 -12.79 14.43 -10.49
C ILE A 782 -12.93 13.13 -11.27
N GLU A 783 -12.75 13.20 -12.59
CA GLU A 783 -12.89 12.09 -13.52
C GLU A 783 -11.56 11.71 -14.15
N ALA A 784 -11.40 10.40 -14.39
CA ALA A 784 -10.32 9.90 -15.22
C ALA A 784 -10.42 10.50 -16.63
N ARG A 785 -9.26 10.75 -17.24
CA ARG A 785 -9.20 10.98 -18.68
C ARG A 785 -9.37 9.67 -19.43
N ASP A 786 -9.84 9.74 -20.67
CA ASP A 786 -9.80 8.57 -21.54
C ASP A 786 -8.34 8.22 -21.82
N ASN A 787 -7.90 7.10 -21.25
CA ASN A 787 -6.57 6.55 -21.41
C ASN A 787 -6.59 5.28 -22.27
N THR A 788 -7.70 4.94 -22.95
CA THR A 788 -7.88 3.63 -23.61
C THR A 788 -6.78 3.32 -24.62
N GLY A 789 -6.48 4.27 -25.52
CA GLY A 789 -5.40 4.10 -26.51
C GLY A 789 -4.03 3.92 -25.85
N LEU A 790 -3.68 4.82 -24.91
CA LEU A 790 -2.41 4.77 -24.19
C LEU A 790 -2.24 3.48 -23.38
N ALA A 791 -3.31 3.05 -22.70
CA ALA A 791 -3.34 1.83 -21.91
C ALA A 791 -3.16 0.59 -22.79
N GLN A 792 -3.76 0.58 -23.98
CA GLN A 792 -3.59 -0.49 -24.96
C GLN A 792 -2.15 -0.55 -25.49
N SER A 793 -1.55 0.59 -25.86
CA SER A 793 -0.16 0.63 -26.35
C SER A 793 0.82 0.13 -25.29
N PHE A 794 0.72 0.62 -24.04
CA PHE A 794 1.58 0.16 -22.95
C PHE A 794 1.15 -1.18 -22.32
N LYS A 795 0.05 -1.78 -22.78
CA LYS A 795 -0.51 -3.03 -22.27
C LYS A 795 -0.76 -2.98 -20.76
N VAL A 796 -1.29 -1.86 -20.28
CA VAL A 796 -1.67 -1.63 -18.87
C VAL A 796 -3.19 -1.62 -18.72
N SER A 797 -3.67 -1.83 -17.49
CA SER A 797 -5.10 -1.91 -17.21
C SER A 797 -5.63 -0.62 -16.57
N ALA A 798 -6.90 -0.36 -16.82
CA ALA A 798 -7.70 0.60 -16.06
C ALA A 798 -8.77 -0.14 -15.25
N ASP A 799 -9.23 0.45 -14.16
CA ASP A 799 -10.36 -0.05 -13.39
C ASP A 799 -11.71 0.32 -14.03
N ALA A 800 -12.81 -0.13 -13.41
CA ALA A 800 -14.16 0.10 -13.91
C ALA A 800 -14.56 1.59 -13.95
N ASP A 801 -13.85 2.46 -13.22
CA ASP A 801 -14.06 3.90 -13.22
C ASP A 801 -13.15 4.65 -14.21
N GLY A 802 -12.32 3.91 -14.96
CA GLY A 802 -11.39 4.44 -15.95
C GLY A 802 -10.03 4.89 -15.40
N TRP A 803 -9.74 4.68 -14.11
CA TRP A 803 -8.44 5.02 -13.53
C TRP A 803 -7.39 3.98 -13.88
N LEU A 804 -6.15 4.43 -14.11
CA LEU A 804 -5.03 3.51 -14.30
C LEU A 804 -4.81 2.65 -13.04
N MET A 805 -4.64 1.35 -13.24
CA MET A 805 -4.58 0.36 -12.16
C MET A 805 -3.14 0.00 -11.81
N GLU A 806 -2.75 0.27 -10.57
CA GLU A 806 -1.48 -0.14 -10.00
C GLU A 806 -1.34 -1.67 -9.87
N ALA A 807 -0.11 -2.17 -9.81
CA ALA A 807 0.19 -3.59 -9.66
C ALA A 807 -0.32 -4.16 -8.33
N HIS A 808 -0.20 -3.38 -7.25
CA HIS A 808 -0.70 -3.77 -5.93
C HIS A 808 -0.92 -2.54 -5.05
N GLN A 809 -2.16 -2.32 -4.60
CA GLN A 809 -2.61 -1.16 -3.81
C GLN A 809 -1.66 -0.74 -2.66
N LYS A 810 -1.08 -1.69 -1.93
CA LYS A 810 -0.16 -1.43 -0.79
C LYS A 810 1.33 -1.45 -1.13
N LEU A 811 1.81 -2.54 -1.75
CA LEU A 811 3.24 -2.82 -1.90
C LEU A 811 3.85 -2.21 -3.16
N ARG A 812 3.05 -2.02 -4.21
CA ARG A 812 3.49 -1.50 -5.51
C ARG A 812 2.51 -0.42 -6.01
N PRO A 813 2.38 0.71 -5.28
CA PRO A 813 1.36 1.73 -5.56
C PRO A 813 1.71 2.65 -6.75
N VAL A 814 2.89 2.51 -7.36
CA VAL A 814 3.36 3.36 -8.47
C VAL A 814 3.83 2.56 -9.68
N GLU A 815 3.76 1.23 -9.62
CA GLU A 815 4.13 0.33 -10.70
C GLU A 815 2.89 -0.25 -11.37
N PHE A 816 2.94 -0.52 -12.67
CA PHE A 816 1.96 -1.40 -13.32
C PHE A 816 2.36 -2.87 -13.17
N ALA A 817 1.41 -3.78 -13.47
CA ALA A 817 1.73 -5.20 -13.63
C ALA A 817 2.72 -5.43 -14.79
N THR A 818 2.64 -4.59 -15.82
CA THR A 818 3.61 -4.53 -16.92
C THR A 818 4.91 -3.90 -16.44
N GLU A 819 6.00 -4.66 -16.50
CA GLU A 819 7.33 -4.21 -16.08
C GLU A 819 7.84 -3.04 -16.92
N GLY A 820 8.59 -2.13 -16.29
CA GLY A 820 9.17 -0.96 -16.95
C GLY A 820 8.17 0.18 -17.20
N VAL A 821 6.90 0.02 -16.81
CA VAL A 821 5.87 1.07 -16.89
C VAL A 821 5.42 1.45 -15.47
N PHE A 822 5.41 2.74 -15.19
CA PHE A 822 5.11 3.32 -13.88
C PHE A 822 3.99 4.35 -13.98
N LEU A 823 3.38 4.72 -12.87
CA LEU A 823 2.23 5.64 -12.81
C LEU A 823 2.42 6.69 -11.71
N CYS A 824 1.98 7.92 -11.98
CA CYS A 824 1.93 8.96 -10.97
C CYS A 824 0.84 10.01 -11.20
N GLY A 825 0.53 10.77 -10.15
CA GLY A 825 -0.40 11.88 -10.20
C GLY A 825 -1.86 11.42 -10.33
N MET A 826 -2.71 12.31 -10.83
CA MET A 826 -4.16 12.09 -10.83
C MET A 826 -4.62 11.04 -11.86
N GLY A 827 -3.79 10.61 -12.81
CA GLY A 827 -4.14 9.51 -13.73
C GLY A 827 -4.38 8.18 -13.02
N HIS A 828 -3.83 8.04 -11.81
CA HIS A 828 -4.02 6.90 -10.91
C HIS A 828 -5.32 6.93 -10.11
N TYR A 829 -5.69 8.12 -9.59
CA TYR A 829 -6.85 8.39 -8.73
C TYR A 829 -6.86 9.87 -8.30
N PRO A 830 -8.00 10.50 -7.94
CA PRO A 830 -8.02 11.85 -7.39
C PRO A 830 -7.13 11.99 -6.14
N LYS A 831 -6.25 12.99 -6.14
CA LYS A 831 -5.30 13.23 -5.04
C LYS A 831 -4.81 14.68 -5.02
N PRO A 832 -4.39 15.20 -3.85
CA PRO A 832 -3.87 16.55 -3.73
C PRO A 832 -2.46 16.70 -4.34
N LEU A 833 -1.97 17.94 -4.37
CA LEU A 833 -0.72 18.31 -5.01
C LEU A 833 0.49 17.61 -4.40
N GLU A 834 0.62 17.65 -3.07
CA GLU A 834 1.77 17.09 -2.37
C GLU A 834 1.85 15.56 -2.51
N GLU A 835 0.69 14.90 -2.56
CA GLU A 835 0.61 13.46 -2.83
C GLU A 835 1.00 13.14 -4.28
N SER A 836 0.65 14.01 -5.23
CA SER A 836 1.03 13.85 -6.65
C SER A 836 2.54 14.00 -6.86
N ILE A 837 3.18 14.96 -6.17
CA ILE A 837 4.62 15.18 -6.20
C ILE A 837 5.36 13.98 -5.58
N ALA A 838 4.95 13.53 -4.40
CA ALA A 838 5.52 12.34 -3.78
C ALA A 838 5.35 11.09 -4.67
N GLN A 839 4.18 10.89 -5.29
CA GLN A 839 3.97 9.76 -6.20
C GLN A 839 4.87 9.83 -7.44
N ALA A 840 5.14 11.04 -7.94
CA ALA A 840 6.05 11.24 -9.08
C ALA A 840 7.50 10.89 -8.75
N GLN A 841 8.00 11.34 -7.59
CA GLN A 841 9.33 10.96 -7.10
C GLN A 841 9.42 9.46 -6.83
N ALA A 842 8.35 8.85 -6.28
CA ALA A 842 8.27 7.41 -6.10
C ALA A 842 8.35 6.64 -7.42
N ALA A 843 7.60 7.07 -8.44
CA ALA A 843 7.64 6.48 -9.78
C ALA A 843 9.03 6.62 -10.41
N ALA A 844 9.69 7.78 -10.26
CA ALA A 844 11.08 7.97 -10.67
C ALA A 844 12.03 7.01 -9.94
N ALA A 845 11.94 6.87 -8.61
CA ALA A 845 12.74 5.93 -7.84
C ALA A 845 12.58 4.48 -8.33
N LYS A 846 11.36 4.06 -8.66
CA LYS A 846 11.09 2.72 -9.18
C LYS A 846 11.61 2.54 -10.60
N ALA A 847 11.48 3.54 -11.46
CA ALA A 847 12.07 3.56 -12.80
C ALA A 847 13.60 3.44 -12.77
N LEU A 848 14.27 4.07 -11.79
CA LEU A 848 15.72 3.95 -11.61
C LEU A 848 16.17 2.53 -11.32
N THR A 849 15.35 1.68 -10.68
CA THR A 849 15.72 0.27 -10.44
C THR A 849 15.93 -0.53 -11.72
N VAL A 850 15.37 -0.06 -12.85
CA VAL A 850 15.59 -0.58 -14.19
C VAL A 850 16.73 0.17 -14.88
N LEU A 851 16.67 1.50 -14.92
CA LEU A 851 17.65 2.34 -15.64
C LEU A 851 19.07 2.28 -15.06
N SER A 852 19.23 1.93 -13.78
CA SER A 852 20.53 1.78 -13.12
C SER A 852 21.24 0.47 -13.44
N ARG A 853 20.60 -0.42 -14.21
CA ARG A 853 21.20 -1.69 -14.64
C ARG A 853 21.76 -1.51 -16.04
N ASP A 854 22.96 -2.02 -16.26
CA ASP A 854 23.54 -2.07 -17.62
C ASP A 854 22.77 -3.06 -18.50
N HIS A 855 22.34 -4.16 -17.90
CA HIS A 855 21.63 -5.24 -18.57
C HIS A 855 20.47 -5.81 -17.73
N ILE A 856 19.53 -6.46 -18.41
CA ILE A 856 18.39 -7.17 -17.82
C ILE A 856 18.29 -8.58 -18.38
N MET A 857 17.93 -9.52 -17.52
CA MET A 857 17.69 -10.91 -17.89
C MET A 857 16.24 -11.09 -18.32
N VAL A 858 15.99 -11.25 -19.62
CA VAL A 858 14.65 -11.41 -20.20
C VAL A 858 14.42 -12.85 -20.65
N GLY A 859 13.20 -13.35 -20.49
CA GLY A 859 12.80 -14.67 -20.99
C GLY A 859 12.68 -15.75 -19.91
N GLY A 860 13.13 -16.97 -20.22
CA GLY A 860 12.85 -18.18 -19.45
C GLY A 860 11.59 -18.87 -19.95
N ILE A 861 10.41 -18.31 -19.65
CA ILE A 861 9.12 -18.81 -20.13
C ILE A 861 8.81 -18.18 -21.49
N VAL A 862 9.47 -18.70 -22.53
CA VAL A 862 9.30 -18.26 -23.92
C VAL A 862 8.87 -19.42 -24.81
N SER A 863 8.28 -19.12 -25.95
CA SER A 863 7.95 -20.14 -26.94
C SER A 863 9.20 -20.54 -27.73
N HIS A 864 9.36 -21.83 -27.98
CA HIS A 864 10.36 -22.41 -28.86
C HIS A 864 9.66 -23.28 -29.90
N ILE A 865 9.99 -23.11 -31.19
CA ILE A 865 9.40 -23.92 -32.26
C ILE A 865 10.31 -25.13 -32.52
N ASP A 866 9.76 -26.32 -32.35
CA ASP A 866 10.41 -27.56 -32.78
C ASP A 866 10.37 -27.64 -34.32
N PRO A 867 11.52 -27.57 -35.00
CA PRO A 867 11.57 -27.60 -36.46
C PRO A 867 11.12 -28.94 -37.04
N GLU A 868 11.21 -30.05 -36.29
CA GLU A 868 10.80 -31.38 -36.77
C GLU A 868 9.28 -31.53 -36.82
N LEU A 869 8.56 -30.80 -35.98
CA LEU A 869 7.09 -30.79 -35.92
C LEU A 869 6.48 -29.64 -36.74
N CYS A 870 7.27 -28.64 -37.13
CA CYS A 870 6.79 -27.45 -37.82
C CYS A 870 6.52 -27.75 -39.30
N SER A 871 5.26 -27.60 -39.73
CA SER A 871 4.86 -27.75 -41.14
C SER A 871 4.92 -26.46 -41.95
N GLY A 872 5.41 -25.35 -41.37
CA GLY A 872 5.49 -24.05 -42.05
C GLY A 872 4.14 -23.38 -42.34
N CYS A 873 3.05 -23.77 -41.65
CA CYS A 873 1.68 -23.29 -41.94
C CYS A 873 1.40 -21.83 -41.58
N LEU A 874 2.37 -21.11 -41.00
CA LEU A 874 2.32 -19.69 -40.61
C LEU A 874 1.26 -19.30 -39.55
N GLY A 875 0.41 -20.22 -39.09
CA GLY A 875 -0.65 -19.94 -38.12
C GLY A 875 -0.14 -19.32 -36.81
N CYS A 876 1.04 -19.74 -36.34
CA CYS A 876 1.67 -19.20 -35.14
C CYS A 876 2.03 -17.71 -35.25
N ILE A 877 2.35 -17.22 -36.44
CA ILE A 877 2.71 -15.82 -36.69
C ILE A 877 1.47 -14.93 -36.50
N ASN A 878 0.34 -15.33 -37.07
CA ASN A 878 -0.90 -14.55 -37.05
C ASN A 878 -1.51 -14.40 -35.65
N VAL A 879 -1.18 -15.30 -34.72
CA VAL A 879 -1.71 -15.26 -33.34
C VAL A 879 -0.74 -14.62 -32.35
N CYS A 880 0.46 -14.21 -32.77
CA CYS A 880 1.44 -13.60 -31.88
C CYS A 880 1.18 -12.08 -31.76
N PRO A 881 0.73 -11.56 -30.60
CA PRO A 881 0.43 -10.13 -30.45
C PRO A 881 1.70 -9.28 -30.22
N TYR A 882 2.88 -9.89 -30.32
CA TYR A 882 4.18 -9.25 -30.07
C TYR A 882 5.09 -9.29 -31.30
N ASN A 883 4.59 -9.82 -32.43
CA ASN A 883 5.38 -10.06 -33.65
C ASN A 883 6.72 -10.77 -33.36
N ALA A 884 6.71 -11.66 -32.36
CA ALA A 884 7.90 -12.36 -31.90
C ALA A 884 8.25 -13.56 -32.80
N ILE A 885 7.43 -13.91 -33.79
CA ILE A 885 7.58 -15.11 -34.61
C ILE A 885 7.72 -14.69 -36.07
N THR A 886 8.77 -15.16 -36.73
CA THR A 886 9.06 -14.92 -38.15
C THR A 886 9.12 -16.23 -38.92
N TYR A 887 8.89 -16.18 -40.23
CA TYR A 887 9.05 -17.36 -41.09
C TYR A 887 10.45 -17.40 -41.69
N ASN A 888 11.15 -18.52 -41.52
CA ASN A 888 12.43 -18.78 -42.16
C ASN A 888 12.19 -19.56 -43.46
N ALA A 889 12.25 -18.87 -44.60
CA ALA A 889 11.96 -19.45 -45.91
C ALA A 889 12.99 -20.50 -46.36
N GLU A 890 14.24 -20.43 -45.89
CA GLU A 890 15.28 -21.39 -46.23
C GLU A 890 15.08 -22.74 -45.52
N LYS A 891 14.62 -22.69 -44.26
CA LYS A 891 14.36 -23.89 -43.46
C LYS A 891 12.93 -24.40 -43.58
N GLY A 892 12.02 -23.62 -44.13
CA GLY A 892 10.60 -23.97 -44.22
C GLY A 892 9.86 -23.98 -42.87
N VAL A 893 10.41 -23.34 -41.84
CA VAL A 893 9.89 -23.36 -40.46
C VAL A 893 9.72 -21.95 -39.91
N ALA A 894 8.87 -21.80 -38.90
CA ALA A 894 8.78 -20.56 -38.14
C ALA A 894 9.83 -20.53 -37.01
N GLU A 895 10.35 -19.34 -36.69
CA GLU A 895 11.37 -19.10 -35.67
C GLU A 895 10.89 -18.03 -34.69
N VAL A 896 11.20 -18.21 -33.40
CA VAL A 896 10.80 -17.27 -32.34
C VAL A 896 11.97 -16.40 -31.93
N ASN A 897 11.80 -15.08 -31.98
CA ASN A 897 12.65 -14.13 -31.29
C ASN A 897 12.34 -14.16 -29.79
N GLN A 898 13.20 -14.82 -29.02
CA GLN A 898 13.01 -15.02 -27.59
C GLN A 898 12.99 -13.69 -26.80
N ALA A 899 13.62 -12.63 -27.28
CA ALA A 899 13.61 -11.32 -26.62
C ALA A 899 12.22 -10.65 -26.70
N LEU A 900 11.51 -10.85 -27.82
CA LEU A 900 10.17 -10.29 -28.05
C LEU A 900 9.08 -11.19 -27.45
N CYS A 901 9.33 -12.49 -27.29
CA CYS A 901 8.34 -13.43 -26.78
C CYS A 901 7.99 -13.15 -25.31
N LYS A 902 6.70 -12.92 -25.03
CA LYS A 902 6.17 -12.72 -23.66
C LYS A 902 5.57 -13.98 -23.04
N GLY A 903 5.82 -15.14 -23.62
CA GLY A 903 5.40 -16.41 -23.02
C GLY A 903 3.88 -16.61 -22.91
N CYS A 904 3.06 -15.89 -23.69
CA CYS A 904 1.60 -15.96 -23.57
C CYS A 904 0.98 -17.31 -23.99
N GLY A 905 1.74 -18.16 -24.68
CA GLY A 905 1.28 -19.49 -25.12
C GLY A 905 0.31 -19.53 -26.30
N ALA A 906 -0.11 -18.38 -26.85
CA ALA A 906 -1.09 -18.32 -27.95
C ALA A 906 -0.67 -19.15 -29.17
N CYS A 907 0.61 -19.09 -29.55
CA CYS A 907 1.15 -19.88 -30.66
C CYS A 907 1.15 -21.39 -30.38
N ALA A 908 1.45 -21.80 -29.14
CA ALA A 908 1.44 -23.21 -28.73
C ALA A 908 0.01 -23.77 -28.74
N ALA A 909 -0.95 -23.00 -28.25
CA ALA A 909 -2.36 -23.37 -28.24
C ALA A 909 -2.99 -23.45 -29.64
N ALA A 910 -2.55 -22.58 -30.58
CA ALA A 910 -3.11 -22.53 -31.93
C ALA A 910 -2.48 -23.54 -32.90
N CYS A 911 -1.31 -24.12 -32.58
CA CYS A 911 -0.59 -24.96 -33.52
C CYS A 911 -1.15 -26.38 -33.57
N PRO A 912 -1.66 -26.85 -34.73
CA PRO A 912 -2.22 -28.20 -34.84
C PRO A 912 -1.17 -29.31 -34.76
N SER A 913 0.11 -28.99 -35.03
CA SER A 913 1.22 -29.94 -34.90
C SER A 913 1.93 -29.87 -33.56
N GLU A 914 1.45 -29.04 -32.62
CA GLU A 914 2.08 -28.79 -31.32
C GLU A 914 3.57 -28.38 -31.41
N ALA A 915 4.00 -27.82 -32.55
CA ALA A 915 5.41 -27.49 -32.78
C ALA A 915 5.94 -26.34 -31.89
N PRO A 916 5.19 -25.24 -31.63
CA PRO A 916 5.57 -24.26 -30.63
C PRO A 916 5.36 -24.84 -29.22
N VAL A 917 6.46 -24.97 -28.48
CA VAL A 917 6.48 -25.40 -27.08
C VAL A 917 6.72 -24.18 -26.20
N LEU A 918 5.78 -23.86 -25.32
CA LEU A 918 5.99 -22.85 -24.28
C LEU A 918 6.86 -23.44 -23.17
N LEU A 919 8.09 -22.96 -23.03
CA LEU A 919 9.03 -23.45 -22.00
C LEU A 919 8.47 -23.19 -20.60
N GLY A 920 8.53 -24.20 -19.72
CA GLY A 920 7.89 -24.20 -18.39
C GLY A 920 6.40 -24.58 -18.39
N PHE A 921 5.74 -24.55 -19.55
CA PHE A 921 4.33 -24.93 -19.74
C PHE A 921 4.15 -25.79 -21.00
N SER A 922 5.05 -26.74 -21.22
CA SER A 922 4.97 -27.64 -22.37
C SER A 922 3.69 -28.49 -22.31
N ASN A 923 3.19 -28.94 -23.46
CA ASN A 923 2.01 -29.81 -23.52
C ASN A 923 2.19 -31.06 -22.65
N ARG A 924 3.40 -31.64 -22.61
CA ARG A 924 3.72 -32.77 -21.72
C ARG A 924 3.53 -32.43 -20.24
N GLN A 925 3.98 -31.25 -19.81
CA GLN A 925 3.78 -30.76 -18.45
C GLN A 925 2.30 -30.53 -18.14
N LEU A 926 1.57 -29.86 -19.03
CA LEU A 926 0.14 -29.57 -18.86
C LEU A 926 -0.70 -30.85 -18.86
N TYR A 927 -0.45 -31.79 -19.77
CA TYR A 927 -1.12 -33.08 -19.80
C TYR A 927 -0.85 -33.91 -18.55
N ALA A 928 0.39 -33.89 -18.03
CA ALA A 928 0.71 -34.56 -16.77
C ALA A 928 -0.05 -33.94 -15.58
N GLN A 929 -0.16 -32.61 -15.55
CA GLN A 929 -0.92 -31.88 -14.53
C GLN A 929 -2.41 -32.21 -14.60
N ILE A 930 -3.02 -32.17 -15.79
CA ILE A 930 -4.44 -32.50 -16.01
C ILE A 930 -4.71 -33.97 -15.66
N LYS A 931 -3.90 -34.90 -16.16
CA LYS A 931 -4.05 -36.34 -15.86
C LYS A 931 -4.00 -36.59 -14.35
N SER A 932 -3.09 -35.91 -13.66
CA SER A 932 -2.93 -36.03 -12.21
C SER A 932 -4.13 -35.50 -11.42
N ALA A 933 -4.87 -34.52 -11.95
CA ALA A 933 -6.12 -34.06 -11.35
C ALA A 933 -7.26 -35.08 -11.51
N MET A 934 -7.22 -35.90 -12.57
CA MET A 934 -8.27 -36.86 -12.93
C MET A 934 -8.03 -38.28 -12.39
N CYS A 935 -6.85 -38.55 -11.84
CA CYS A 935 -6.48 -39.85 -11.28
C CYS A 935 -6.68 -39.93 -9.75
N ALA A 936 -7.54 -39.08 -9.18
CA ALA A 936 -7.95 -39.14 -7.77
C ALA A 936 -8.63 -40.45 -7.42
#